data_AF-A0A0S8KHW7-F1
#
_entry.id   AF-A0A0S8KHW7-F1
#
_cell.length_a   1.000
_cell.length_b   1.000
_cell.length_c   1.000
_cell.angle_alpha   90.00
_cell.angle_beta   90.00
_cell.angle_gamma   90.00
#
_symmetry.space_group_name_H-M   'P 1'
#
loop_
_entity.id
_entity.type
_entity.pdbx_description
1 polymer ?
#
loop_
_entity_poly.entity_id
_entity_poly.type
_entity_poly.pdbx_seq_one_letter_code
_entity_poly.pdbx_strand_id
1 'polypeptide(L)'
;MKSNMLLPALLLTVLIGPLAHGQNLDDFEYHGTHDSVSYLVSDGIQFNGYTNYWHDTYHRWIRTGNLLKMAVDHVEYNILQSKVDIAEDMGLPGLIMQEGFFQRLTSGSYRVLDQPVGPELERILENENVLVFINPLSSLGRELTSGLSDRVVWPEKLKSHQYGARNLKRVDAYFLQKDDKNLFVVSSTDDSNRDKFRQLLAGTENIIRHYDLHKGWFGASSLLKSVTITPGHPLEIIGKGMNEGNSWFVFDGYMDFLAQDELNGWMREIKLPVVADVGYSRLYGCEDYDGLQVQRMYTKDTWFDFARRKNGYVFRPVYSPSDDPYHYDGYIAREGNKEQIDRENVPFILKTGELEDDALSCMVLFLDKGVSLTRESMWEAILDRREVGILEKGKMMGPAEFRNALQMLLLDRVWLEEYFGDRIDLEATVEGYDIKVRVTNTYPAEISGSLALTLPDQLKAEDLSSLEFRLPARSHKIFSYKIQPEASAMGRTNPIAVHCHWNDRAKSTIAMLDLPPAISVHQVLFGHAPQISFPVTVHNFTEETSFPVKVEIVDKEDVQKVISESEQTCTAKRGSFQDLLFELEAPPGGYNVRVTALGQEYVSQLGVGKGEGNVSVTEVDLDGDGINEFRMENDSVQVCLLATGARVIEYIVK
;
A
#
# COMPACT_ATOMS: atom_id res chain seq x y z
N MET A 1 18.97 -94.34 39.57
CA MET A 1 19.20 -95.31 38.49
C MET A 1 17.85 -95.97 38.18
N LYS A 2 17.33 -95.80 36.94
CA LYS A 2 16.08 -96.36 36.38
C LYS A 2 14.77 -95.87 37.03
N SER A 3 13.64 -95.64 36.35
CA SER A 3 13.26 -95.59 34.94
C SER A 3 11.76 -95.22 34.88
N ASN A 4 11.42 -94.33 33.95
CA ASN A 4 10.24 -94.24 33.07
C ASN A 4 8.77 -94.17 33.54
N MET A 5 8.10 -93.15 32.94
CA MET A 5 6.80 -93.15 32.21
C MET A 5 5.51 -93.39 33.03
N LEU A 6 4.36 -92.74 32.80
CA LEU A 6 3.73 -92.14 31.61
C LEU A 6 2.54 -91.24 32.07
N LEU A 7 2.21 -90.19 31.31
CA LEU A 7 0.99 -89.32 31.36
C LEU A 7 -0.32 -90.14 31.12
N PRO A 8 -1.59 -89.63 31.23
CA PRO A 8 -2.08 -88.27 30.93
C PRO A 8 -3.28 -87.70 31.78
N ALA A 9 -3.59 -86.40 31.59
CA ALA A 9 -4.92 -85.88 31.20
C ALA A 9 -5.35 -84.51 31.83
N LEU A 10 -5.79 -83.64 30.91
CA LEU A 10 -6.94 -82.71 30.98
C LEU A 10 -6.87 -81.33 31.69
N LEU A 11 -6.93 -80.32 30.81
CA LEU A 11 -7.92 -79.23 30.70
C LEU A 11 -7.85 -77.95 31.57
N LEU A 12 -7.95 -76.83 30.82
CA LEU A 12 -8.63 -75.57 31.12
C LEU A 12 -7.85 -74.49 31.90
N THR A 13 -7.08 -73.69 31.16
CA THR A 13 -6.69 -72.33 31.59
C THR A 13 -7.09 -71.30 30.53
N VAL A 14 -8.26 -70.71 30.80
CA VAL A 14 -8.64 -69.31 30.61
C VAL A 14 -7.60 -68.43 29.87
N LEU A 15 -7.88 -68.15 28.60
CA LEU A 15 -7.33 -67.00 27.85
C LEU A 15 -8.05 -65.73 28.32
N ILE A 16 -7.58 -65.12 29.43
CA ILE A 16 -7.76 -63.69 29.66
C ILE A 16 -6.46 -63.03 29.21
N GLY A 17 -6.41 -62.67 27.92
CA GLY A 17 -5.46 -61.67 27.48
C GLY A 17 -5.92 -60.31 28.04
N PRO A 18 -5.04 -59.49 28.63
CA PRO A 18 -5.42 -58.14 28.98
C PRO A 18 -5.79 -57.41 27.69
N LEU A 19 -7.05 -56.95 27.61
CA LEU A 19 -7.46 -55.88 26.69
C LEU A 19 -6.48 -54.73 26.91
N ALA A 20 -5.55 -54.55 25.97
CA ALA A 20 -4.78 -53.33 25.87
C ALA A 20 -5.80 -52.20 25.69
N HIS A 21 -6.10 -51.49 26.77
CA HIS A 21 -6.86 -50.27 26.71
C HIS A 21 -5.97 -49.30 25.94
N GLY A 22 -6.33 -49.03 24.68
CA GLY A 22 -5.78 -47.89 23.98
C GLY A 22 -5.93 -46.68 24.88
N GLN A 23 -4.87 -45.89 25.03
CA GLN A 23 -4.90 -44.68 25.85
C GLN A 23 -6.10 -43.84 25.39
N ASN A 24 -7.14 -43.77 26.23
CA ASN A 24 -8.34 -43.04 25.90
C ASN A 24 -8.04 -41.56 26.13
N LEU A 25 -8.13 -40.75 25.08
CA LEU A 25 -7.85 -39.32 25.17
C LEU A 25 -8.89 -38.59 26.04
N ASP A 26 -10.01 -39.25 26.36
CA ASP A 26 -11.08 -38.74 27.23
C ASP A 26 -10.65 -38.51 28.69
N ASP A 27 -9.54 -39.11 29.14
CA ASP A 27 -9.02 -38.93 30.51
C ASP A 27 -8.11 -37.69 30.65
N PHE A 28 -7.88 -36.93 29.58
CA PHE A 28 -7.05 -35.73 29.60
C PHE A 28 -7.91 -34.47 29.82
N GLU A 29 -7.77 -33.85 30.99
CA GLU A 29 -8.40 -32.57 31.31
C GLU A 29 -7.49 -31.39 30.93
N TYR A 30 -8.05 -30.41 30.19
CA TYR A 30 -7.36 -29.15 29.93
C TYR A 30 -7.42 -28.24 31.16
N HIS A 31 -6.28 -28.07 31.84
CA HIS A 31 -6.12 -27.13 32.97
C HIS A 31 -5.45 -25.81 32.55
N GLY A 32 -5.54 -25.40 31.29
CA GLY A 32 -4.95 -24.13 30.86
C GLY A 32 -5.71 -22.94 31.45
N THR A 33 -4.99 -21.99 32.03
CA THR A 33 -5.56 -20.69 32.39
C THR A 33 -5.86 -19.93 31.10
N HIS A 34 -7.14 -19.72 30.82
CA HIS A 34 -7.56 -18.77 29.79
C HIS A 34 -7.17 -17.37 30.24
N ASP A 35 -6.01 -16.88 29.80
CA ASP A 35 -5.78 -15.54 29.24
C ASP A 35 -4.28 -15.17 29.35
N SER A 36 -3.49 -15.45 28.30
CA SER A 36 -2.06 -15.12 28.25
C SER A 36 -1.79 -13.61 28.24
N VAL A 37 -2.82 -12.79 27.98
CA VAL A 37 -2.79 -11.32 28.03
C VAL A 37 -2.71 -10.80 29.47
N SER A 38 -3.14 -11.58 30.46
CA SER A 38 -3.13 -11.18 31.88
C SER A 38 -1.74 -11.00 32.50
N TYR A 39 -0.67 -11.47 31.84
CA TYR A 39 0.72 -11.38 32.31
C TYR A 39 1.55 -10.31 31.56
N LEU A 40 0.92 -9.42 30.81
CA LEU A 40 1.61 -8.34 30.13
C LEU A 40 2.22 -7.35 31.12
N VAL A 41 3.52 -7.13 31.00
CA VAL A 41 4.23 -6.03 31.69
C VAL A 41 4.40 -4.89 30.68
N SER A 42 4.01 -3.68 31.07
CA SER A 42 4.10 -2.47 30.24
C SER A 42 4.88 -1.37 30.96
N ASP A 43 6.02 -0.99 30.39
CA ASP A 43 6.92 0.03 30.95
C ASP A 43 7.05 1.22 29.98
N GLY A 44 6.89 2.45 30.47
CA GLY A 44 7.12 3.66 29.67
C GLY A 44 8.61 3.99 29.58
N ILE A 45 9.11 4.23 28.37
CA ILE A 45 10.51 4.57 28.10
C ILE A 45 10.58 5.95 27.45
N GLN A 46 11.35 6.84 28.06
CA GLN A 46 11.65 8.16 27.55
C GLN A 46 13.16 8.40 27.60
N PHE A 47 13.76 8.74 26.47
CA PHE A 47 15.16 9.11 26.37
C PHE A 47 15.28 10.43 25.62
N ASN A 48 15.86 11.44 26.27
CA ASN A 48 16.08 12.77 25.71
C ASN A 48 17.53 13.15 25.99
N GLY A 49 18.42 12.96 25.03
CA GLY A 49 19.86 13.03 25.30
C GLY A 49 20.71 13.13 24.04
N TYR A 50 22.02 13.25 24.27
CA TYR A 50 23.02 13.31 23.21
C TYR A 50 23.85 12.03 23.23
N THR A 51 23.99 11.39 22.06
CA THR A 51 24.96 10.30 21.85
C THR A 51 26.05 10.78 20.90
N ASN A 52 25.81 10.67 19.60
CA ASN A 52 26.59 11.28 18.52
C ASN A 52 25.82 12.41 17.80
N TYR A 53 24.51 12.50 18.05
CA TYR A 53 23.61 13.60 17.72
C TYR A 53 22.51 13.68 18.81
N TRP A 54 21.67 14.72 18.79
CA TRP A 54 20.54 14.84 19.70
C TRP A 54 19.41 13.90 19.29
N HIS A 55 18.87 13.15 20.25
CA HIS A 55 17.76 12.25 20.01
C HIS A 55 16.79 12.26 21.20
N ASP A 56 15.51 12.39 20.85
CA ASP A 56 14.37 12.33 21.76
C ASP A 56 13.51 11.13 21.33
N THR A 57 13.21 10.23 22.27
CA THR A 57 12.63 8.92 21.98
C THR A 57 11.57 8.56 23.02
N TYR A 58 10.39 8.15 22.55
CA TYR A 58 9.21 7.94 23.38
C TYR A 58 8.48 6.65 23.00
N HIS A 59 8.57 5.63 23.86
CA HIS A 59 7.98 4.31 23.62
C HIS A 59 7.31 3.74 24.87
N ARG A 60 6.49 2.71 24.67
CA ARG A 60 6.06 1.75 25.67
C ARG A 60 6.66 0.40 25.34
N TRP A 61 7.36 -0.20 26.29
CA TRP A 61 7.84 -1.57 26.18
C TRP A 61 6.79 -2.51 26.75
N ILE A 62 6.31 -3.42 25.92
CA ILE A 62 5.34 -4.45 26.29
C ILE A 62 6.07 -5.79 26.27
N ARG A 63 5.96 -6.58 27.32
CA ARG A 63 6.56 -7.93 27.36
C ARG A 63 5.64 -8.95 28.02
N THR A 64 5.72 -10.19 27.55
CA THR A 64 5.14 -11.37 28.21
C THR A 64 6.13 -12.52 28.19
N GLY A 65 6.34 -13.14 29.34
CA GLY A 65 7.56 -13.91 29.58
C GLY A 65 8.83 -13.06 29.34
N ASN A 66 9.99 -13.68 29.48
CA ASN A 66 11.26 -12.98 29.21
C ASN A 66 11.67 -13.05 27.73
N LEU A 67 10.80 -13.56 26.83
CA LEU A 67 11.11 -13.82 25.43
C LEU A 67 10.28 -13.02 24.44
N LEU A 68 9.00 -12.71 24.75
CA LEU A 68 8.22 -11.81 23.91
C LEU A 68 8.34 -10.38 24.42
N LYS A 69 8.91 -9.50 23.61
CA LYS A 69 9.04 -8.07 23.90
C LYS A 69 8.77 -7.26 22.64
N MET A 70 7.99 -6.19 22.79
CA MET A 70 7.65 -5.25 21.72
C MET A 70 7.87 -3.83 22.24
N ALA A 71 8.27 -2.93 21.35
CA ALA A 71 8.27 -1.49 21.61
C ALA A 71 7.17 -0.87 20.74
N VAL A 72 6.29 -0.11 21.37
CA VAL A 72 5.19 0.60 20.71
C VAL A 72 5.38 2.09 20.95
N ASP A 73 5.23 2.90 19.92
CA ASP A 73 5.40 4.35 20.04
C ASP A 73 4.41 4.97 21.03
N HIS A 74 4.89 5.98 21.77
CA HIS A 74 4.03 6.91 22.48
C HIS A 74 3.54 7.97 21.49
N VAL A 75 2.45 7.69 20.77
CA VAL A 75 1.96 8.48 19.62
C VAL A 75 1.91 9.98 19.89
N GLU A 76 1.27 10.41 20.99
CA GLU A 76 1.14 11.84 21.33
C GLU A 76 2.51 12.54 21.46
N TYR A 77 3.48 11.89 22.09
CA TYR A 77 4.80 12.48 22.32
C TYR A 77 5.64 12.49 21.05
N ASN A 78 5.50 11.47 20.20
CA ASN A 78 6.15 11.47 18.88
C ASN A 78 5.58 12.56 17.96
N ILE A 79 4.27 12.82 17.98
CA ILE A 79 3.66 13.94 17.24
C ILE A 79 4.21 15.28 17.75
N LEU A 80 4.25 15.48 19.07
CA LEU A 80 4.77 16.72 19.64
C LEU A 80 6.27 16.90 19.38
N GLN A 81 7.06 15.83 19.46
CA GLN A 81 8.48 15.85 19.13
C GLN A 81 8.72 16.16 17.65
N SER A 82 7.93 15.59 16.75
CA SER A 82 8.01 15.89 15.32
C SER A 82 7.86 17.39 15.05
N LYS A 83 6.96 18.08 15.74
CA LYS A 83 6.82 19.54 15.63
C LYS A 83 8.06 20.30 16.11
N VAL A 84 8.71 19.81 17.16
CA VAL A 84 9.95 20.38 17.71
C VAL A 84 11.11 20.20 16.74
N ASP A 85 11.22 19.02 16.14
CA ASP A 85 12.25 18.69 15.14
C ASP A 85 12.06 19.51 13.86
N ILE A 86 10.81 19.65 13.39
CA ILE A 86 10.45 20.48 12.22
C ILE A 86 10.83 21.96 12.45
N ALA A 87 10.52 22.49 13.64
CA ALA A 87 10.87 23.86 14.00
C ALA A 87 12.39 24.11 13.92
N GLU A 88 13.20 23.16 14.43
CA GLU A 88 14.65 23.23 14.36
C GLU A 88 15.21 23.06 12.95
N ASP A 89 14.65 22.15 12.14
CA ASP A 89 15.08 21.93 10.74
C ASP A 89 14.85 23.17 9.85
N MET A 90 13.83 23.99 10.17
CA MET A 90 13.60 25.29 9.53
C MET A 90 14.49 26.42 10.08
N GLY A 91 15.28 26.15 11.10
CA GLY A 91 16.15 27.12 11.79
C GLY A 91 15.42 28.01 12.79
N LEU A 92 14.30 27.56 13.35
CA LEU A 92 13.52 28.23 14.40
C LEU A 92 13.29 27.31 15.62
N PRO A 93 14.36 26.86 16.30
CA PRO A 93 14.21 26.00 17.47
C PRO A 93 13.33 26.66 18.55
N GLY A 94 12.41 25.88 19.11
CA GLY A 94 11.40 26.37 20.06
C GLY A 94 10.24 27.16 19.44
N LEU A 95 10.03 27.09 18.12
CA LEU A 95 8.77 27.55 17.52
C LEU A 95 7.61 26.69 17.99
N ILE A 96 6.57 27.34 18.48
CA ILE A 96 5.28 26.72 18.77
C ILE A 96 4.21 27.45 17.97
N MET A 97 3.57 26.70 17.08
CA MET A 97 2.46 27.19 16.27
C MET A 97 1.16 26.55 16.75
N GLN A 98 0.14 27.37 16.98
CA GLN A 98 -1.22 26.91 17.18
C GLN A 98 -1.75 26.29 15.89
N GLU A 99 -2.28 25.07 15.97
CA GLU A 99 -2.91 24.42 14.81
C GLU A 99 -4.08 25.26 14.26
N GLY A 100 -4.13 25.40 12.93
CA GLY A 100 -5.08 26.27 12.23
C GLY A 100 -4.70 27.75 12.19
N PHE A 101 -3.55 28.15 12.74
CA PHE A 101 -3.00 29.51 12.60
C PHE A 101 -2.85 29.90 11.13
N PHE A 102 -2.14 29.10 10.35
CA PHE A 102 -1.85 29.37 8.94
C PHE A 102 -3.09 29.17 8.07
N GLN A 103 -3.91 28.15 8.35
CA GLN A 103 -5.20 27.96 7.66
C GLN A 103 -6.12 29.18 7.77
N ARG A 104 -6.20 29.80 8.95
CA ARG A 104 -7.02 31.01 9.15
C ARG A 104 -6.36 32.26 8.61
N LEU A 105 -5.04 32.36 8.68
CA LEU A 105 -4.31 33.49 8.16
C LEU A 105 -4.48 33.60 6.64
N THR A 106 -4.47 32.47 5.93
CA THR A 106 -4.58 32.40 4.48
C THR A 106 -6.01 32.40 3.94
N SER A 107 -7.03 32.25 4.80
CA SER A 107 -8.44 32.26 4.38
C SER A 107 -9.02 33.66 4.14
N GLY A 108 -8.27 34.73 4.47
CA GLY A 108 -8.71 36.10 4.25
C GLY A 108 -7.56 37.10 4.21
N SER A 109 -7.86 38.34 3.84
CA SER A 109 -6.88 39.43 3.88
C SER A 109 -6.54 39.80 5.32
N TYR A 110 -5.29 40.17 5.55
CA TYR A 110 -4.80 40.68 6.83
C TYR A 110 -3.80 41.80 6.63
N ARG A 111 -3.64 42.64 7.65
CA ARG A 111 -2.61 43.68 7.70
C ARG A 111 -1.49 43.29 8.64
N VAL A 112 -0.25 43.49 8.20
CA VAL A 112 0.94 43.22 9.01
C VAL A 112 1.33 44.47 9.81
N LEU A 113 1.52 44.31 11.11
CA LEU A 113 2.07 45.33 12.01
C LEU A 113 3.30 44.77 12.73
N ASP A 114 4.28 45.63 12.98
CA ASP A 114 5.49 45.29 13.73
C ASP A 114 5.63 46.23 14.92
N GLN A 115 5.65 45.65 16.13
CA GLN A 115 5.65 46.37 17.40
C GLN A 115 4.61 47.51 17.51
N PRO A 116 3.33 47.32 17.12
CA PRO A 116 2.33 48.37 17.23
C PRO A 116 2.07 48.76 18.69
N VAL A 117 1.48 49.94 18.89
CA VAL A 117 0.91 50.34 20.19
C VAL A 117 -0.56 49.92 20.28
N GLY A 118 -1.07 49.70 21.50
CA GLY A 118 -2.44 49.21 21.73
C GLY A 118 -3.54 49.97 20.96
N PRO A 119 -3.61 51.31 21.05
CA PRO A 119 -4.62 52.09 20.34
C PRO A 119 -4.53 51.99 18.80
N GLU A 120 -3.33 51.77 18.25
CA GLU A 120 -3.15 51.55 16.81
C GLU A 120 -3.70 50.19 16.40
N LEU A 121 -3.39 49.16 17.17
CA LEU A 121 -3.87 47.80 16.93
C LEU A 121 -5.39 47.73 16.99
N GLU A 122 -6.00 48.31 18.02
CA GLU A 122 -7.47 48.35 18.21
C GLU A 122 -8.17 48.98 17.02
N ARG A 123 -7.72 50.17 16.60
CA ARG A 123 -8.30 50.91 15.46
C ARG A 123 -8.24 50.12 14.15
N ILE A 124 -7.18 49.34 13.93
CA ILE A 124 -7.02 48.54 12.71
C ILE A 124 -7.90 47.28 12.78
N LEU A 125 -7.91 46.59 13.93
CA LEU A 125 -8.73 45.38 14.15
C LEU A 125 -10.23 45.60 14.00
N GLU A 126 -10.72 46.83 14.19
CA GLU A 126 -12.12 47.19 13.90
C GLU A 126 -12.52 46.90 12.45
N ASN A 127 -11.57 46.98 11.51
CA ASN A 127 -11.87 46.97 10.08
C ASN A 127 -11.34 45.71 9.37
N GLU A 128 -10.20 45.17 9.79
CA GLU A 128 -9.49 44.09 9.09
C GLU A 128 -8.82 43.11 10.06
N ASN A 129 -8.50 41.90 9.57
CA ASN A 129 -7.65 40.97 10.33
C ASN A 129 -6.24 41.54 10.43
N VAL A 130 -5.52 41.23 11.51
CA VAL A 130 -4.18 41.77 11.74
C VAL A 130 -3.20 40.66 12.11
N LEU A 131 -2.01 40.67 11.51
CA LEU A 131 -0.86 39.89 11.92
C LEU A 131 0.15 40.81 12.60
N VAL A 132 0.43 40.55 13.87
CA VAL A 132 1.36 41.35 14.67
C VAL A 132 2.63 40.56 14.97
N PHE A 133 3.78 41.17 14.70
CA PHE A 133 5.07 40.75 15.23
C PHE A 133 5.38 41.59 16.47
N ILE A 134 5.58 40.94 17.63
CA ILE A 134 5.65 41.65 18.92
C ILE A 134 6.75 41.07 19.81
N ASN A 135 7.41 41.94 20.58
CA ASN A 135 8.28 41.50 21.67
C ASN A 135 7.41 41.30 22.92
N PRO A 136 7.38 40.11 23.53
CA PRO A 136 6.54 39.83 24.70
C PRO A 136 6.89 40.69 25.91
N LEU A 137 8.04 41.36 25.94
CA LEU A 137 8.45 42.28 27.01
C LEU A 137 7.92 43.71 26.82
N SER A 138 7.40 44.05 25.64
CA SER A 138 6.75 45.33 25.39
C SER A 138 5.43 45.47 26.20
N SER A 139 4.87 46.68 26.27
CA SER A 139 3.59 46.89 26.99
C SER A 139 2.46 46.05 26.37
N LEU A 140 2.26 46.17 25.06
CA LEU A 140 1.24 45.42 24.33
C LEU A 140 1.59 43.93 24.26
N GLY A 141 2.88 43.58 24.09
CA GLY A 141 3.31 42.18 24.09
C GLY A 141 2.97 41.44 25.38
N ARG A 142 3.17 42.07 26.54
CA ARG A 142 2.77 41.47 27.84
C ARG A 142 1.27 41.24 27.93
N GLU A 143 0.47 42.15 27.39
CA GLU A 143 -0.98 42.00 27.34
C GLU A 143 -1.40 40.86 26.40
N LEU A 144 -0.91 40.85 25.17
CA LEU A 144 -1.24 39.84 24.16
C LEU A 144 -0.78 38.43 24.55
N THR A 145 0.31 38.33 25.31
CA THR A 145 0.85 37.05 25.79
C THR A 145 0.34 36.65 27.17
N SER A 146 -0.47 37.49 27.82
CA SER A 146 -1.04 37.18 29.12
C SER A 146 -1.96 35.95 29.03
N GLY A 147 -1.64 34.91 29.80
CA GLY A 147 -2.38 33.63 29.79
C GLY A 147 -1.97 32.61 28.72
N LEU A 148 -0.97 32.87 27.87
CA LEU A 148 -0.40 31.84 26.98
C LEU A 148 0.27 30.71 27.76
N SER A 149 0.97 31.04 28.84
CA SER A 149 1.69 30.07 29.70
C SER A 149 0.74 29.03 30.32
N ASP A 150 -0.51 29.40 30.57
CA ASP A 150 -1.52 28.49 31.11
C ASP A 150 -2.17 27.62 30.02
N ARG A 151 -2.00 28.00 28.74
CA ARG A 151 -2.64 27.37 27.57
C ARG A 151 -1.70 26.45 26.79
N VAL A 152 -0.39 26.64 26.89
CA VAL A 152 0.63 25.85 26.17
C VAL A 152 1.63 25.26 27.16
N VAL A 153 1.29 24.08 27.72
CA VAL A 153 2.07 23.39 28.79
C VAL A 153 2.75 22.10 28.29
N TRP A 154 2.55 21.75 27.02
CA TRP A 154 3.11 20.51 26.46
C TRP A 154 4.63 20.53 26.27
N PRO A 155 5.30 21.67 25.95
CA PRO A 155 6.76 21.71 25.81
C PRO A 155 7.49 21.24 27.07
N GLU A 156 7.00 21.68 28.24
CA GLU A 156 7.57 21.33 29.53
C GLU A 156 7.35 19.85 29.89
N LYS A 157 6.25 19.25 29.40
CA LYS A 157 5.94 17.82 29.61
C LYS A 157 6.80 16.91 28.73
N LEU A 158 7.05 17.32 27.48
CA LEU A 158 7.82 16.54 26.51
C LEU A 158 9.28 16.39 26.97
N LYS A 159 9.84 17.44 27.60
CA LYS A 159 11.26 17.51 28.03
C LYS A 159 12.24 17.27 26.88
N SER A 160 11.86 17.62 25.66
CA SER A 160 12.76 17.56 24.49
C SER A 160 14.04 18.34 24.79
N HIS A 161 15.15 17.90 24.19
CA HIS A 161 16.46 18.50 24.37
C HIS A 161 16.48 20.03 24.17
N GLN A 162 15.64 20.59 23.30
CA GLN A 162 15.56 22.04 23.06
C GLN A 162 15.09 22.83 24.29
N TYR A 163 14.06 22.35 25.01
CA TYR A 163 13.39 23.12 26.07
C TYR A 163 14.18 23.21 27.39
N GLY A 164 15.37 22.60 27.46
CA GLY A 164 16.35 22.79 28.53
C GLY A 164 17.52 23.70 28.18
N ALA A 165 17.62 24.18 26.93
CA ALA A 165 18.75 24.97 26.46
C ALA A 165 18.72 26.40 27.03
N ARG A 166 19.81 26.84 27.66
CA ARG A 166 19.92 28.16 28.32
C ARG A 166 19.68 29.35 27.38
N ASN A 167 19.94 29.17 26.10
CA ASN A 167 19.88 30.17 25.06
C ASN A 167 18.66 30.02 24.14
N LEU A 168 17.69 29.15 24.47
CA LEU A 168 16.49 28.99 23.66
C LEU A 168 15.73 30.32 23.57
N LYS A 169 15.47 30.76 22.33
CA LYS A 169 14.68 31.96 22.01
C LYS A 169 13.37 31.54 21.38
N ARG A 170 12.40 31.19 22.24
CA ARG A 170 11.07 30.72 21.85
C ARG A 170 10.36 31.70 20.90
N VAL A 171 9.61 31.14 19.96
CA VAL A 171 8.68 31.87 19.08
C VAL A 171 7.30 31.26 19.27
N ASP A 172 6.31 32.09 19.58
CA ASP A 172 4.92 31.67 19.69
C ASP A 172 4.10 32.28 18.55
N ALA A 173 3.45 31.43 17.75
CA ALA A 173 2.55 31.81 16.68
C ALA A 173 1.14 31.31 16.99
N TYR A 174 0.20 32.22 17.23
CA TYR A 174 -1.17 31.89 17.64
C TYR A 174 -2.15 32.96 17.17
N PHE A 175 -3.44 32.67 17.26
CA PHE A 175 -4.48 33.63 16.88
C PHE A 175 -5.53 33.79 17.98
N LEU A 176 -6.08 34.99 18.05
CA LEU A 176 -7.21 35.37 18.88
C LEU A 176 -8.35 35.76 17.96
N GLN A 177 -9.58 35.34 18.28
CA GLN A 177 -10.75 35.65 17.49
C GLN A 177 -11.76 36.42 18.33
N LYS A 178 -12.29 37.50 17.77
CA LYS A 178 -13.45 38.22 18.27
C LYS A 178 -14.40 38.45 17.11
N ASP A 179 -15.60 37.87 17.20
CA ASP A 179 -16.59 37.89 16.12
C ASP A 179 -16.00 37.35 14.80
N ASP A 180 -16.04 38.13 13.71
CA ASP A 180 -15.47 37.81 12.40
C ASP A 180 -13.99 38.22 12.25
N LYS A 181 -13.39 38.86 13.26
CA LYS A 181 -12.01 39.38 13.20
C LYS A 181 -11.02 38.46 13.88
N ASN A 182 -9.89 38.25 13.22
CA ASN A 182 -8.76 37.49 13.71
C ASN A 182 -7.56 38.42 13.96
N LEU A 183 -6.99 38.30 15.16
CA LEU A 183 -5.70 38.84 15.52
C LEU A 183 -4.68 37.70 15.59
N PHE A 184 -3.79 37.64 14.61
CA PHE A 184 -2.66 36.73 14.58
C PHE A 184 -1.48 37.38 15.29
N VAL A 185 -0.80 36.62 16.14
CA VAL A 185 0.32 37.11 16.93
C VAL A 185 1.51 36.18 16.73
N VAL A 186 2.65 36.76 16.37
CA VAL A 186 3.97 36.13 16.36
C VAL A 186 4.82 36.84 17.41
N SER A 187 5.08 36.14 18.50
CA SER A 187 5.75 36.69 19.67
C SER A 187 7.13 36.05 19.85
N SER A 188 8.17 36.88 19.95
CA SER A 188 9.50 36.43 20.39
C SER A 188 10.31 37.59 20.97
N THR A 189 11.14 37.28 21.96
CA THR A 189 12.12 38.23 22.51
C THR A 189 13.29 38.52 21.57
N ASP A 190 13.46 37.69 20.54
CA ASP A 190 14.54 37.79 19.56
C ASP A 190 14.01 38.30 18.22
N ASP A 191 14.60 39.38 17.72
CA ASP A 191 14.17 40.05 16.49
C ASP A 191 14.48 39.19 15.25
N SER A 192 15.64 38.52 15.24
CA SER A 192 16.05 37.64 14.13
C SER A 192 15.08 36.47 13.95
N ASN A 193 14.61 35.89 15.05
CA ASN A 193 13.61 34.81 14.99
C ASN A 193 12.25 35.30 14.46
N ARG A 194 11.81 36.52 14.81
CA ARG A 194 10.59 37.10 14.24
C ARG A 194 10.74 37.34 12.73
N ASP A 195 11.87 37.86 12.29
CA ASP A 195 12.16 38.09 10.87
C ASP A 195 12.28 36.78 10.09
N LYS A 196 12.90 35.76 10.67
CA LYS A 196 12.97 34.42 10.07
C LYS A 196 11.60 33.78 9.94
N PHE A 197 10.73 33.89 10.95
CA PHE A 197 9.34 33.43 10.84
C PHE A 197 8.59 34.19 9.75
N ARG A 198 8.76 35.52 9.66
CA ARG A 198 8.17 36.35 8.61
C ARG A 198 8.58 35.88 7.21
N GLN A 199 9.87 35.55 7.02
CA GLN A 199 10.37 35.01 5.76
C GLN A 199 9.78 33.65 5.42
N LEU A 200 9.72 32.72 6.40
CA LEU A 200 9.10 31.41 6.21
C LEU A 200 7.63 31.55 5.83
N LEU A 201 6.89 32.40 6.53
CA LEU A 201 5.49 32.69 6.24
C LEU A 201 5.29 33.19 4.80
N ALA A 202 6.05 34.21 4.39
CA ALA A 202 5.97 34.76 3.04
C ALA A 202 6.38 33.73 1.97
N GLY A 203 7.38 32.89 2.26
CA GLY A 203 7.79 31.79 1.39
C GLY A 203 6.69 30.75 1.22
N THR A 204 6.07 30.30 2.32
CA THR A 204 4.95 29.35 2.27
C THR A 204 3.76 29.92 1.50
N GLU A 205 3.40 31.19 1.75
CA GLU A 205 2.33 31.88 0.99
C GLU A 205 2.64 31.98 -0.51
N ASN A 206 3.92 32.18 -0.86
CA ASN A 206 4.36 32.18 -2.25
C ASN A 206 4.18 30.79 -2.87
N ILE A 207 4.56 29.73 -2.15
CA ILE A 207 4.45 28.35 -2.65
C ILE A 207 3.00 27.95 -2.89
N ILE A 208 2.11 28.12 -1.91
CA ILE A 208 0.69 27.72 -2.06
C ILE A 208 -0.05 28.50 -3.17
N ARG A 209 0.45 29.70 -3.50
CA ARG A 209 -0.10 30.55 -4.57
C ARG A 209 0.30 30.07 -5.96
N HIS A 210 1.54 29.59 -6.10
CA HIS A 210 2.12 29.24 -7.39
C HIS A 210 2.14 27.74 -7.67
N TYR A 211 1.89 26.90 -6.67
CA TYR A 211 1.95 25.45 -6.82
C TYR A 211 0.69 24.74 -6.31
N ASP A 212 0.39 23.62 -6.95
CA ASP A 212 -0.48 22.56 -6.46
C ASP A 212 0.39 21.40 -5.92
N LEU A 213 0.04 20.93 -4.73
CA LEU A 213 0.72 19.85 -4.04
C LEU A 213 0.11 18.50 -4.43
N HIS A 214 0.95 17.55 -4.82
CA HIS A 214 0.56 16.20 -5.19
C HIS A 214 1.33 15.18 -4.38
N LYS A 215 0.69 14.61 -3.35
CA LYS A 215 1.23 13.50 -2.57
C LYS A 215 1.19 12.22 -3.41
N GLY A 216 2.19 11.36 -3.26
CA GLY A 216 2.22 10.03 -3.86
C GLY A 216 3.20 9.08 -3.21
N TRP A 217 3.07 7.81 -3.59
CA TRP A 217 3.97 6.74 -3.16
C TRP A 217 4.90 6.37 -4.30
N PHE A 218 6.19 6.66 -4.11
CA PHE A 218 7.22 6.27 -5.06
C PHE A 218 7.82 4.95 -4.58
N GLY A 219 7.93 3.94 -5.43
CA GLY A 219 8.45 2.63 -5.05
C GLY A 219 7.56 1.91 -4.05
N ALA A 220 6.24 1.93 -4.28
CA ALA A 220 5.34 0.97 -3.66
C ALA A 220 5.54 -0.40 -4.30
N SER A 221 5.42 -1.48 -3.55
CA SER A 221 5.66 -2.83 -4.06
C SER A 221 4.44 -3.70 -3.86
N SER A 222 3.96 -4.32 -4.94
CA SER A 222 2.85 -5.28 -4.91
C SER A 222 3.31 -6.74 -4.97
N LEU A 223 4.46 -6.96 -5.63
CA LEU A 223 4.98 -8.29 -5.96
C LEU A 223 3.96 -9.20 -6.68
N LEU A 224 2.90 -8.64 -7.28
CA LEU A 224 1.84 -9.41 -7.94
C LEU A 224 2.38 -10.24 -9.11
N LYS A 225 3.40 -9.71 -9.79
CA LYS A 225 4.09 -10.37 -10.91
C LYS A 225 5.32 -11.18 -10.47
N SER A 226 5.54 -11.33 -9.17
CA SER A 226 6.65 -12.10 -8.58
C SER A 226 6.23 -13.53 -8.25
N VAL A 227 7.21 -14.40 -8.01
CA VAL A 227 7.00 -15.76 -7.49
C VAL A 227 6.72 -15.77 -5.98
N THR A 228 7.15 -14.73 -5.27
CA THR A 228 6.85 -14.50 -3.85
C THR A 228 5.87 -13.34 -3.80
N ILE A 229 4.64 -13.62 -3.40
CA ILE A 229 3.57 -12.63 -3.26
C ILE A 229 3.55 -12.07 -1.84
N THR A 230 3.20 -10.80 -1.70
CA THR A 230 2.91 -10.15 -0.41
C THR A 230 1.49 -9.59 -0.43
N PRO A 231 0.91 -9.26 0.73
CA PRO A 231 -0.41 -8.63 0.78
C PRO A 231 -0.40 -7.28 0.04
N GLY A 232 -1.37 -7.08 -0.85
CA GLY A 232 -1.58 -5.81 -1.54
C GLY A 232 -1.56 -5.93 -3.05
N HIS A 233 -2.73 -6.19 -3.65
CA HIS A 233 -2.88 -6.02 -5.09
C HIS A 233 -2.64 -4.53 -5.47
N PRO A 234 -2.07 -4.19 -6.64
CA PRO A 234 -1.81 -2.79 -7.01
C PRO A 234 -3.02 -1.86 -6.86
N LEU A 235 -4.21 -2.32 -7.22
CA LEU A 235 -5.46 -1.54 -7.04
C LEU A 235 -5.81 -1.31 -5.56
N GLU A 236 -5.54 -2.28 -4.67
CA GLU A 236 -5.72 -2.10 -3.22
C GLU A 236 -4.72 -1.09 -2.65
N ILE A 237 -3.47 -1.15 -3.12
CA ILE A 237 -2.41 -0.17 -2.77
C ILE A 237 -2.84 1.23 -3.18
N ILE A 238 -3.33 1.39 -4.43
CA ILE A 238 -3.86 2.67 -4.92
C ILE A 238 -5.04 3.13 -4.06
N GLY A 239 -6.01 2.26 -3.78
CA GLY A 239 -7.20 2.60 -2.97
C GLY A 239 -6.84 3.08 -1.56
N LYS A 240 -5.91 2.41 -0.90
CA LYS A 240 -5.38 2.81 0.41
C LYS A 240 -4.65 4.16 0.33
N GLY A 241 -3.71 4.31 -0.61
CA GLY A 241 -2.96 5.55 -0.75
C GLY A 241 -3.83 6.75 -1.11
N MET A 242 -4.85 6.58 -1.98
CA MET A 242 -5.80 7.64 -2.31
C MET A 242 -6.62 8.09 -1.10
N ASN A 243 -6.93 7.16 -0.19
CA ASN A 243 -7.56 7.53 1.07
C ASN A 243 -6.63 8.39 1.96
N GLU A 244 -5.32 8.29 1.78
CA GLU A 244 -4.33 9.17 2.42
C GLU A 244 -3.95 10.40 1.58
N GLY A 245 -4.73 10.73 0.55
CA GLY A 245 -4.52 11.91 -0.29
C GLY A 245 -3.51 11.72 -1.41
N ASN A 246 -3.08 10.48 -1.72
CA ASN A 246 -2.19 10.24 -2.85
C ASN A 246 -2.92 10.42 -4.18
N SER A 247 -2.22 11.03 -5.12
CA SER A 247 -2.67 11.29 -6.50
C SER A 247 -1.77 10.65 -7.56
N TRP A 248 -0.66 10.06 -7.14
CA TRP A 248 0.22 9.29 -8.01
C TRP A 248 0.96 8.16 -7.29
N PHE A 249 1.38 7.16 -8.07
CA PHE A 249 2.05 5.95 -7.60
C PHE A 249 3.12 5.52 -8.61
N VAL A 250 4.29 5.11 -8.12
CA VAL A 250 5.29 4.40 -8.92
C VAL A 250 5.52 3.04 -8.27
N PHE A 251 5.20 1.95 -8.98
CA PHE A 251 5.43 0.60 -8.48
C PHE A 251 6.82 0.10 -8.85
N ASP A 252 7.60 -0.42 -7.89
CA ASP A 252 8.96 -0.90 -8.17
C ASP A 252 9.37 -2.21 -7.49
N GLY A 253 8.36 -2.95 -7.02
CA GLY A 253 8.54 -4.31 -6.54
C GLY A 253 9.14 -5.23 -7.61
N TYR A 254 9.63 -6.39 -7.17
CA TYR A 254 10.22 -7.35 -8.10
C TYR A 254 9.21 -7.76 -9.18
N MET A 255 9.53 -7.44 -10.44
CA MET A 255 8.70 -7.67 -11.64
C MET A 255 7.43 -6.83 -11.76
N ASP A 256 7.18 -5.84 -10.89
CA ASP A 256 6.00 -4.97 -11.00
C ASP A 256 5.94 -4.21 -12.33
N PHE A 257 7.10 -3.94 -12.96
CA PHE A 257 7.17 -3.33 -14.29
C PHE A 257 6.46 -4.12 -15.39
N LEU A 258 6.22 -5.42 -15.21
CA LEU A 258 5.44 -6.24 -16.14
C LEU A 258 3.93 -5.92 -16.11
N ALA A 259 3.45 -5.20 -15.09
CA ALA A 259 2.05 -4.81 -14.94
C ALA A 259 1.74 -3.44 -15.56
N GLN A 260 2.68 -2.79 -16.27
CA GLN A 260 2.52 -1.43 -16.79
C GLN A 260 1.24 -1.26 -17.63
N ASP A 261 1.03 -2.14 -18.61
CA ASP A 261 -0.13 -2.08 -19.50
C ASP A 261 -1.45 -2.37 -18.78
N GLU A 262 -1.45 -3.31 -17.82
CA GLU A 262 -2.62 -3.62 -17.01
C GLU A 262 -3.01 -2.44 -16.13
N LEU A 263 -2.05 -1.82 -15.43
CA LEU A 263 -2.24 -0.62 -14.62
C LEU A 263 -2.81 0.53 -15.45
N ASN A 264 -2.18 0.82 -16.60
CA ASN A 264 -2.64 1.86 -17.52
C ASN A 264 -4.03 1.57 -18.07
N GLY A 265 -4.32 0.30 -18.39
CA GLY A 265 -5.63 -0.16 -18.84
C GLY A 265 -6.71 0.06 -17.79
N TRP A 266 -6.45 -0.35 -16.54
CA TRP A 266 -7.37 -0.18 -15.43
C TRP A 266 -7.68 1.29 -15.18
N MET A 267 -6.66 2.16 -15.05
CA MET A 267 -6.89 3.58 -14.76
C MET A 267 -7.70 4.28 -15.85
N ARG A 268 -7.47 3.92 -17.12
CA ARG A 268 -8.20 4.46 -18.27
C ARG A 268 -9.67 4.00 -18.28
N GLU A 269 -9.93 2.75 -17.95
CA GLU A 269 -11.26 2.14 -17.99
C GLU A 269 -12.22 2.81 -17.00
N ILE A 270 -11.76 3.07 -15.77
CA ILE A 270 -12.57 3.71 -14.72
C ILE A 270 -12.36 5.23 -14.61
N LYS A 271 -11.57 5.83 -15.51
CA LYS A 271 -11.29 7.28 -15.56
C LYS A 271 -10.88 7.87 -14.21
N LEU A 272 -10.07 7.12 -13.46
CA LEU A 272 -9.62 7.54 -12.14
C LEU A 272 -8.55 8.64 -12.28
N PRO A 273 -8.64 9.77 -11.54
CA PRO A 273 -7.70 10.88 -11.66
C PRO A 273 -6.42 10.60 -10.86
N VAL A 274 -5.76 9.47 -11.15
CA VAL A 274 -4.51 9.05 -10.52
C VAL A 274 -3.49 8.71 -11.59
N VAL A 275 -2.23 9.09 -11.37
CA VAL A 275 -1.12 8.68 -12.23
C VAL A 275 -0.47 7.44 -11.64
N ALA A 276 -0.43 6.35 -12.40
CA ALA A 276 0.32 5.15 -12.03
C ALA A 276 1.45 4.95 -13.04
N ASP A 277 2.66 4.71 -12.54
CA ASP A 277 3.82 4.33 -13.34
C ASP A 277 4.52 3.14 -12.67
N VAL A 278 5.53 2.61 -13.35
CA VAL A 278 6.31 1.49 -12.86
C VAL A 278 7.81 1.74 -12.98
N GLY A 279 8.60 0.92 -12.30
CA GLY A 279 10.05 0.91 -12.42
C GLY A 279 10.65 -0.36 -11.84
N TYR A 280 11.97 -0.41 -11.84
CA TYR A 280 12.67 -1.51 -11.20
C TYR A 280 14.10 -1.13 -10.81
N SER A 281 14.44 -1.38 -9.54
CA SER A 281 15.79 -1.21 -9.00
C SER A 281 16.34 0.22 -9.11
N ARG A 282 16.90 0.58 -10.26
CA ARG A 282 17.52 1.87 -10.60
C ARG A 282 16.87 2.54 -11.81
N LEU A 283 16.03 1.83 -12.54
CA LEU A 283 15.50 2.21 -13.84
C LEU A 283 14.02 2.62 -13.73
N TYR A 284 13.71 3.85 -14.09
CA TYR A 284 12.38 4.43 -13.93
C TYR A 284 11.98 5.32 -15.11
N GLY A 285 10.69 5.59 -15.26
CA GLY A 285 10.20 6.56 -16.27
C GLY A 285 10.41 6.13 -17.72
N CYS A 286 10.66 4.83 -17.98
CA CYS A 286 10.69 4.30 -19.34
C CYS A 286 9.31 4.37 -19.98
N GLU A 287 9.24 4.66 -21.28
CA GLU A 287 8.00 4.59 -22.08
C GLU A 287 7.36 3.20 -21.99
N ASP A 288 8.20 2.17 -22.09
CA ASP A 288 7.82 0.78 -21.90
C ASP A 288 9.02 -0.04 -21.37
N TYR A 289 8.75 -1.21 -20.81
CA TYR A 289 9.75 -2.12 -20.26
C TYR A 289 9.98 -3.38 -21.11
N ASP A 290 9.50 -3.41 -22.36
CA ASP A 290 9.64 -4.56 -23.25
C ASP A 290 11.11 -4.90 -23.49
N GLY A 291 11.42 -6.19 -23.36
CA GLY A 291 12.76 -6.72 -23.51
C GLY A 291 13.66 -6.51 -22.28
N LEU A 292 13.15 -5.92 -21.19
CA LEU A 292 13.87 -5.91 -19.91
C LEU A 292 13.99 -7.35 -19.38
N GLN A 293 15.21 -7.88 -19.38
CA GLN A 293 15.54 -9.14 -18.72
C GLN A 293 16.49 -8.86 -17.57
N VAL A 294 15.95 -8.77 -16.36
CA VAL A 294 16.70 -8.36 -15.16
C VAL A 294 17.91 -9.27 -14.90
N GLN A 295 17.81 -10.56 -15.22
CA GLN A 295 18.90 -11.53 -15.08
C GLN A 295 20.05 -11.31 -16.08
N ARG A 296 19.84 -10.51 -17.13
CA ARG A 296 20.85 -10.16 -18.13
C ARG A 296 21.48 -8.78 -17.91
N MET A 297 21.06 -8.05 -16.88
CA MET A 297 21.58 -6.72 -16.55
C MET A 297 22.85 -6.80 -15.69
N TYR A 298 23.90 -7.42 -16.25
CA TYR A 298 25.15 -7.74 -15.53
C TYR A 298 26.06 -6.54 -15.26
N THR A 299 25.94 -5.47 -16.05
CA THR A 299 26.84 -4.29 -15.94
C THR A 299 26.03 -3.01 -15.75
N LYS A 300 26.70 -1.93 -15.32
CA LYS A 300 26.04 -0.63 -15.19
C LYS A 300 25.65 -0.07 -16.55
N ASP A 301 26.50 -0.24 -17.57
CA ASP A 301 26.24 0.20 -18.94
C ASP A 301 24.96 -0.41 -19.52
N THR A 302 24.64 -1.68 -19.21
CA THR A 302 23.41 -2.31 -19.71
C THR A 302 22.14 -1.62 -19.19
N TRP A 303 22.17 -1.08 -17.96
CA TRP A 303 21.05 -0.29 -17.42
C TRP A 303 20.92 1.05 -18.14
N PHE A 304 22.04 1.77 -18.33
CA PHE A 304 22.04 3.05 -19.04
C PHE A 304 21.61 2.93 -20.49
N ASP A 305 22.11 1.92 -21.19
CA ASP A 305 21.74 1.68 -22.59
C ASP A 305 20.27 1.31 -22.73
N PHE A 306 19.72 0.56 -21.77
CA PHE A 306 18.28 0.30 -21.74
C PHE A 306 17.48 1.59 -21.52
N ALA A 307 17.83 2.37 -20.49
CA ALA A 307 17.17 3.63 -20.17
C ALA A 307 17.15 4.59 -21.37
N ARG A 308 18.31 4.83 -22.02
CA ARG A 308 18.39 5.68 -23.21
C ARG A 308 17.55 5.17 -24.37
N ARG A 309 17.46 3.85 -24.58
CA ARG A 309 16.62 3.28 -25.65
C ARG A 309 15.13 3.40 -25.37
N LYS A 310 14.73 3.49 -24.11
CA LYS A 310 13.34 3.54 -23.66
C LYS A 310 12.92 4.89 -23.08
N ASN A 311 13.73 5.94 -23.32
CA ASN A 311 13.53 7.30 -22.80
C ASN A 311 13.30 7.35 -21.27
N GLY A 312 13.97 6.48 -20.53
CA GLY A 312 13.90 6.40 -19.08
C GLY A 312 15.10 7.04 -18.37
N TYR A 313 15.03 7.01 -17.05
CA TYR A 313 15.97 7.60 -16.11
C TYR A 313 16.64 6.52 -15.26
N VAL A 314 17.88 6.77 -14.87
CA VAL A 314 18.68 5.90 -14.00
C VAL A 314 19.06 6.63 -12.72
N PHE A 315 18.62 6.09 -11.59
CA PHE A 315 18.92 6.59 -10.26
C PHE A 315 19.97 5.73 -9.56
N ARG A 316 20.77 6.31 -8.66
CA ARG A 316 21.76 5.58 -7.85
C ARG A 316 21.56 5.78 -6.35
N PRO A 317 22.03 4.87 -5.49
CA PRO A 317 22.21 5.18 -4.09
C PRO A 317 23.06 6.44 -3.90
N VAL A 318 22.72 7.25 -2.90
CA VAL A 318 23.39 8.53 -2.60
C VAL A 318 24.91 8.34 -2.45
N TYR A 319 25.34 7.46 -1.54
CA TYR A 319 26.76 7.14 -1.35
C TYR A 319 27.11 5.78 -1.94
N SER A 320 27.78 5.79 -3.09
CA SER A 320 28.29 4.60 -3.76
C SER A 320 29.50 4.97 -4.62
N PRO A 321 30.74 4.89 -4.08
CA PRO A 321 31.94 5.27 -4.81
C PRO A 321 32.13 4.52 -6.14
N SER A 322 31.61 3.29 -6.22
CA SER A 322 31.64 2.50 -7.46
C SER A 322 30.81 3.11 -8.59
N ASP A 323 29.83 3.97 -8.26
CA ASP A 323 28.92 4.62 -9.20
C ASP A 323 29.45 5.99 -9.69
N ASP A 324 30.54 6.52 -9.10
CA ASP A 324 31.09 7.85 -9.43
C ASP A 324 31.60 8.02 -10.88
N PRO A 325 32.09 6.97 -11.57
CA PRO A 325 32.46 7.08 -12.99
C PRO A 325 31.28 7.26 -13.95
N TYR A 326 30.03 7.12 -13.50
CA TYR A 326 28.85 7.10 -14.36
C TYR A 326 27.95 8.32 -14.10
N HIS A 327 27.22 8.77 -15.12
CA HIS A 327 26.27 9.86 -15.02
C HIS A 327 24.86 9.33 -14.74
N TYR A 328 24.32 9.61 -13.55
CA TYR A 328 22.97 9.25 -13.13
C TYR A 328 22.05 10.48 -13.12
N ASP A 329 20.76 10.26 -13.34
CA ASP A 329 19.74 11.32 -13.36
C ASP A 329 19.35 11.78 -11.95
N GLY A 330 19.56 10.95 -10.94
CA GLY A 330 19.28 11.31 -9.55
C GLY A 330 19.67 10.27 -8.50
N TYR A 331 19.23 10.52 -7.27
CA TYR A 331 19.47 9.68 -6.10
C TYR A 331 18.27 8.86 -5.65
N ILE A 332 18.53 7.63 -5.20
CA ILE A 332 17.63 6.84 -4.37
C ILE A 332 17.97 7.16 -2.92
N ALA A 333 17.13 7.97 -2.27
CA ALA A 333 17.33 8.45 -0.92
C ALA A 333 16.78 7.49 0.13
N ARG A 334 17.35 7.58 1.33
CA ARG A 334 16.87 6.98 2.58
C ARG A 334 17.11 7.97 3.71
N GLU A 335 16.54 7.73 4.88
CA GLU A 335 16.63 8.65 6.04
C GLU A 335 18.06 9.16 6.32
N GLY A 336 19.04 8.26 6.32
CA GLY A 336 20.45 8.61 6.56
C GLY A 336 21.10 9.51 5.50
N ASN A 337 20.39 9.91 4.45
CA ASN A 337 20.88 10.78 3.40
C ASN A 337 20.32 12.22 3.45
N LYS A 338 19.45 12.55 4.42
CA LYS A 338 18.79 13.87 4.51
C LYS A 338 19.76 15.05 4.32
N GLU A 339 20.87 15.09 5.06
CA GLU A 339 21.84 16.21 4.99
C GLU A 339 22.40 16.41 3.58
N GLN A 340 22.64 15.33 2.84
CA GLN A 340 23.15 15.39 1.47
C GLN A 340 22.05 15.86 0.50
N ILE A 341 20.86 15.26 0.59
CA ILE A 341 19.69 15.64 -0.24
C ILE A 341 19.30 17.11 -0.04
N ASP A 342 19.36 17.60 1.20
CA ASP A 342 19.01 18.97 1.55
C ASP A 342 20.00 20.01 0.99
N ARG A 343 21.25 19.61 0.71
CA ARG A 343 22.34 20.52 0.31
C ARG A 343 22.73 20.43 -1.16
N GLU A 344 22.66 19.24 -1.75
CA GLU A 344 23.04 19.03 -3.14
C GLU A 344 21.89 19.40 -4.07
N ASN A 345 22.21 19.82 -5.30
CA ASN A 345 21.22 20.13 -6.32
C ASN A 345 21.08 18.97 -7.32
N VAL A 346 20.71 17.80 -6.80
CA VAL A 346 20.50 16.57 -7.58
C VAL A 346 19.08 16.04 -7.31
N PRO A 347 18.30 15.69 -8.36
CA PRO A 347 17.00 15.02 -8.22
C PRO A 347 17.06 13.80 -7.32
N PHE A 348 15.98 13.50 -6.61
CA PHE A 348 15.93 12.28 -5.82
C PHE A 348 14.54 11.66 -5.75
N ILE A 349 14.52 10.38 -5.42
CA ILE A 349 13.33 9.59 -5.14
C ILE A 349 13.45 8.96 -3.76
N LEU A 350 12.35 8.83 -3.05
CA LEU A 350 12.26 8.19 -1.74
C LEU A 350 11.27 7.03 -1.84
N LYS A 351 11.75 5.80 -1.58
CA LYS A 351 10.91 4.61 -1.69
C LYS A 351 9.95 4.46 -0.52
N THR A 352 8.70 4.13 -0.82
CA THR A 352 7.62 3.82 0.13
C THR A 352 7.78 2.42 0.72
N GLY A 353 8.02 1.41 -0.13
CA GLY A 353 8.14 0.01 0.28
C GLY A 353 6.84 -0.79 0.13
N GLU A 354 6.74 -1.89 0.87
CA GLU A 354 5.60 -2.82 0.83
C GLU A 354 4.53 -2.43 1.85
N LEU A 355 3.27 -2.82 1.58
CA LEU A 355 2.18 -2.59 2.55
C LEU A 355 2.37 -3.39 3.85
N GLU A 356 3.02 -4.55 3.79
CA GLU A 356 3.34 -5.33 5.01
C GLU A 356 4.36 -4.64 5.91
N ASP A 357 5.13 -3.69 5.36
CA ASP A 357 6.06 -2.81 6.08
C ASP A 357 5.43 -1.42 6.36
N ASP A 358 4.10 -1.36 6.45
CA ASP A 358 3.28 -0.18 6.82
C ASP A 358 3.32 1.01 5.83
N ALA A 359 4.10 0.96 4.75
CA ALA A 359 4.17 1.98 3.68
C ALA A 359 4.31 3.45 4.18
N LEU A 360 5.14 3.66 5.21
CA LEU A 360 5.17 4.90 5.99
C LEU A 360 5.79 6.12 5.30
N SER A 361 6.51 5.93 4.19
CA SER A 361 7.20 7.01 3.46
C SER A 361 6.42 7.44 2.22
N CYS A 362 6.42 8.73 1.92
CA CYS A 362 5.77 9.27 0.72
C CYS A 362 6.54 10.47 0.16
N MET A 363 6.13 10.95 -1.01
CA MET A 363 6.68 12.15 -1.63
C MET A 363 5.56 13.14 -1.93
N VAL A 364 5.86 14.44 -1.87
CA VAL A 364 4.98 15.51 -2.33
C VAL A 364 5.67 16.26 -3.46
N LEU A 365 4.99 16.33 -4.60
CA LEU A 365 5.44 17.09 -5.77
C LEU A 365 4.73 18.45 -5.81
N PHE A 366 5.46 19.47 -6.26
CA PHE A 366 4.97 20.84 -6.41
C PHE A 366 4.88 21.18 -7.89
N LEU A 367 3.68 21.01 -8.46
CA LEU A 367 3.40 21.35 -9.86
C LEU A 367 2.93 22.80 -9.94
N ASP A 368 3.27 23.51 -11.02
CA ASP A 368 2.79 24.88 -11.19
C ASP A 368 1.25 24.93 -11.16
N LYS A 369 0.71 26.00 -10.58
CA LYS A 369 -0.73 26.11 -10.27
C LYS A 369 -1.58 25.86 -11.52
N GLY A 370 -2.51 24.92 -11.41
CA GLY A 370 -3.44 24.54 -12.48
C GLY A 370 -2.86 23.64 -13.56
N VAL A 371 -1.56 23.26 -13.48
CA VAL A 371 -1.01 22.21 -14.33
C VAL A 371 -1.58 20.87 -13.89
N SER A 372 -2.13 20.10 -14.84
CA SER A 372 -2.69 18.79 -14.54
C SER A 372 -1.59 17.78 -14.21
N LEU A 373 -1.80 16.99 -13.18
CA LEU A 373 -0.92 15.86 -12.87
C LEU A 373 -1.02 14.80 -13.97
N THR A 374 0.09 14.60 -14.67
CA THR A 374 0.30 13.60 -15.72
C THR A 374 1.59 12.85 -15.41
N ARG A 375 1.85 11.75 -16.12
CA ARG A 375 3.12 11.02 -15.98
C ARG A 375 4.31 11.93 -16.31
N GLU A 376 4.17 12.76 -17.34
CA GLU A 376 5.20 13.69 -17.79
C GLU A 376 5.47 14.77 -16.74
N SER A 377 4.42 15.46 -16.26
CA SER A 377 4.58 16.52 -15.26
C SER A 377 5.03 15.99 -13.89
N MET A 378 4.70 14.73 -13.56
CA MET A 378 5.21 14.04 -12.37
C MET A 378 6.74 13.88 -12.44
N TRP A 379 7.25 13.32 -13.55
CA TRP A 379 8.69 13.15 -13.76
C TRP A 379 9.43 14.48 -13.91
N GLU A 380 8.83 15.47 -14.58
CA GLU A 380 9.37 16.83 -14.67
C GLU A 380 9.56 17.44 -13.27
N ALA A 381 8.54 17.35 -12.40
CA ALA A 381 8.65 17.87 -11.04
C ALA A 381 9.79 17.20 -10.24
N ILE A 382 9.96 15.88 -10.36
CA ILE A 382 11.05 15.13 -9.70
C ILE A 382 12.42 15.57 -10.25
N LEU A 383 12.57 15.67 -11.57
CA LEU A 383 13.84 15.99 -12.21
C LEU A 383 14.22 17.47 -12.06
N ASP A 384 13.24 18.35 -11.87
CA ASP A 384 13.44 19.78 -11.60
C ASP A 384 13.74 20.10 -10.14
N ARG A 385 13.77 19.09 -9.26
CA ARG A 385 13.87 19.28 -7.81
C ARG A 385 12.71 20.11 -7.25
N ARG A 386 11.49 19.74 -7.61
CA ARG A 386 10.23 20.28 -7.04
C ARG A 386 9.51 19.22 -6.21
N GLU A 387 10.29 18.37 -5.53
CA GLU A 387 9.82 17.29 -4.68
C GLU A 387 10.31 17.42 -3.23
N VAL A 388 9.50 16.93 -2.29
CA VAL A 388 9.86 16.73 -0.89
C VAL A 388 9.56 15.29 -0.51
N GLY A 389 10.57 14.58 0.01
CA GLY A 389 10.41 13.24 0.58
C GLY A 389 10.01 13.34 2.04
N ILE A 390 8.98 12.60 2.44
CA ILE A 390 8.46 12.51 3.80
C ILE A 390 8.71 11.09 4.30
N LEU A 391 9.45 10.98 5.39
CA LEU A 391 9.74 9.74 6.09
C LEU A 391 8.79 9.56 7.27
N GLU A 392 8.95 8.42 7.96
CA GLU A 392 8.31 8.15 9.23
C GLU A 392 8.43 9.33 10.21
N LYS A 393 7.38 9.54 11.01
CA LYS A 393 7.28 10.61 12.03
C LYS A 393 7.35 12.03 11.45
N GLY A 394 7.09 12.18 10.15
CA GLY A 394 6.99 13.49 9.48
C GLY A 394 8.32 14.17 9.20
N LYS A 395 9.44 13.44 9.28
CA LYS A 395 10.75 13.98 8.89
C LYS A 395 10.76 14.22 7.39
N MET A 396 11.26 15.37 6.95
CA MET A 396 11.25 15.76 5.54
C MET A 396 12.66 15.97 5.01
N MET A 397 12.89 15.67 3.74
CA MET A 397 14.12 16.02 3.01
C MET A 397 13.79 16.57 1.63
N GLY A 398 14.64 17.45 1.13
CA GLY A 398 14.48 18.06 -0.19
C GLY A 398 14.92 19.53 -0.21
N PRO A 399 14.65 20.23 -1.32
CA PRO A 399 15.00 21.64 -1.48
C PRO A 399 14.34 22.50 -0.41
N ALA A 400 15.13 23.38 0.20
CA ALA A 400 14.70 24.15 1.37
C ALA A 400 13.45 25.00 1.13
N GLU A 401 13.24 25.52 -0.08
CA GLU A 401 12.05 26.29 -0.43
C GLU A 401 10.76 25.48 -0.25
N PHE A 402 10.66 24.33 -0.93
CA PHE A 402 9.49 23.45 -0.86
C PHE A 402 9.38 22.74 0.49
N ARG A 403 10.51 22.27 1.04
CA ARG A 403 10.56 21.56 2.31
C ARG A 403 10.10 22.44 3.46
N ASN A 404 10.63 23.67 3.58
CA ASN A 404 10.24 24.59 4.66
C ASN A 404 8.77 25.01 4.54
N ALA A 405 8.26 25.17 3.31
CA ALA A 405 6.85 25.45 3.09
C ALA A 405 5.98 24.29 3.62
N LEU A 406 6.29 23.06 3.24
CA LEU A 406 5.54 21.88 3.70
C LEU A 406 5.64 21.67 5.22
N GLN A 407 6.81 21.95 5.80
CA GLN A 407 7.04 21.94 7.24
C GLN A 407 6.16 22.93 7.99
N MET A 408 6.05 24.17 7.50
CA MET A 408 5.12 25.18 8.05
C MET A 408 3.67 24.70 7.99
N LEU A 409 3.26 24.09 6.88
CA LEU A 409 1.92 23.55 6.71
C LEU A 409 1.65 22.35 7.64
N LEU A 410 2.65 21.51 7.90
CA LEU A 410 2.53 20.39 8.84
C LEU A 410 2.47 20.85 10.31
N LEU A 411 3.18 21.93 10.68
CA LEU A 411 3.03 22.53 12.01
C LEU A 411 1.60 23.04 12.25
N ASP A 412 0.98 23.62 11.22
CA ASP A 412 -0.42 24.05 11.24
C ASP A 412 -1.39 22.86 11.30
N ARG A 413 -1.05 21.75 10.62
CA ARG A 413 -1.82 20.51 10.45
C ARG A 413 -3.13 20.69 9.67
N VAL A 414 -3.97 21.64 10.10
CA VAL A 414 -5.32 21.83 9.58
C VAL A 414 -5.29 22.18 8.09
N TRP A 415 -4.36 23.02 7.64
CA TRP A 415 -4.24 23.35 6.23
C TRP A 415 -4.05 22.11 5.34
N LEU A 416 -3.15 21.18 5.71
CA LEU A 416 -2.92 19.94 4.93
C LEU A 416 -4.11 18.99 5.02
N GLU A 417 -4.71 18.83 6.20
CA GLU A 417 -5.90 17.98 6.37
C GLU A 417 -7.08 18.47 5.51
N GLU A 418 -7.23 19.78 5.36
CA GLU A 418 -8.21 20.36 4.45
C GLU A 418 -7.80 20.16 2.99
N TYR A 419 -6.54 20.42 2.65
CA TYR A 419 -6.03 20.35 1.28
C TYR A 419 -6.10 18.93 0.68
N PHE A 420 -5.67 17.91 1.42
CA PHE A 420 -5.70 16.50 0.98
C PHE A 420 -7.04 15.79 1.30
N GLY A 421 -7.95 16.46 2.00
CA GLY A 421 -9.26 15.90 2.34
C GLY A 421 -9.19 14.79 3.40
N ASP A 422 -8.21 14.85 4.31
CA ASP A 422 -8.01 13.86 5.39
C ASP A 422 -9.15 13.85 6.41
N ARG A 423 -9.96 14.92 6.41
CA ARG A 423 -11.15 15.00 7.24
C ARG A 423 -12.28 14.06 6.80
N ILE A 424 -12.18 13.51 5.60
CA ILE A 424 -13.04 12.44 5.08
C ILE A 424 -12.20 11.20 4.85
N ASP A 425 -12.54 10.15 5.57
CA ASP A 425 -12.00 8.82 5.31
C ASP A 425 -13.00 8.05 4.45
N LEU A 426 -12.50 7.51 3.33
CA LEU A 426 -13.26 6.89 2.24
C LEU A 426 -12.63 5.53 1.91
N GLU A 427 -13.29 4.48 2.36
CA GLU A 427 -12.87 3.09 2.12
C GLU A 427 -13.86 2.40 1.19
N ALA A 428 -13.36 1.61 0.24
CA ALA A 428 -14.19 0.80 -0.65
C ALA A 428 -13.68 -0.65 -0.66
N THR A 429 -14.59 -1.60 -0.45
CA THR A 429 -14.31 -3.04 -0.50
C THR A 429 -15.38 -3.76 -1.30
N VAL A 430 -15.05 -4.95 -1.80
CA VAL A 430 -16.02 -5.82 -2.48
C VAL A 430 -16.23 -7.07 -1.66
N GLU A 431 -17.49 -7.36 -1.32
CA GLU A 431 -17.93 -8.56 -0.61
C GLU A 431 -18.89 -9.33 -1.50
N GLY A 432 -18.40 -10.40 -2.14
CA GLY A 432 -19.17 -11.07 -3.20
C GLY A 432 -19.40 -10.13 -4.38
N TYR A 433 -20.66 -9.85 -4.70
CA TYR A 433 -21.04 -8.86 -5.73
C TYR A 433 -21.65 -7.58 -5.14
N ASP A 434 -21.36 -7.30 -3.86
CA ASP A 434 -21.67 -6.03 -3.23
C ASP A 434 -20.40 -5.19 -3.08
N ILE A 435 -20.43 -3.95 -3.57
CA ILE A 435 -19.43 -2.94 -3.22
C ILE A 435 -19.90 -2.29 -1.92
N LYS A 436 -19.07 -2.34 -0.87
CA LYS A 436 -19.28 -1.61 0.38
C LYS A 436 -18.40 -0.36 0.37
N VAL A 437 -19.03 0.80 0.53
CA VAL A 437 -18.33 2.08 0.63
C VAL A 437 -18.55 2.65 2.02
N ARG A 438 -17.48 2.83 2.79
CA ARG A 438 -17.53 3.49 4.09
C ARG A 438 -17.08 4.94 3.94
N VAL A 439 -17.92 5.87 4.40
CA VAL A 439 -17.58 7.29 4.49
C VAL A 439 -17.57 7.69 5.95
N THR A 440 -16.44 8.20 6.43
CA THR A 440 -16.24 8.66 7.80
C THR A 440 -15.98 10.16 7.81
N ASN A 441 -16.82 10.91 8.52
CA ASN A 441 -16.67 12.34 8.75
C ASN A 441 -15.90 12.57 10.05
N THR A 442 -14.69 13.14 10.00
CA THR A 442 -13.91 13.52 11.19
C THR A 442 -14.00 15.01 11.53
N TYR A 443 -14.76 15.79 10.76
CA TYR A 443 -15.06 17.18 11.10
C TYR A 443 -15.84 17.28 12.42
N PRO A 444 -15.72 18.42 13.14
CA PRO A 444 -16.54 18.72 14.32
C PRO A 444 -17.97 19.17 13.95
N ALA A 445 -18.33 19.18 12.67
CA ALA A 445 -19.63 19.60 12.16
C ALA A 445 -20.22 18.55 11.20
N GLU A 446 -21.54 18.65 10.95
CA GLU A 446 -22.20 17.85 9.93
C GLU A 446 -21.70 18.22 8.54
N ILE A 447 -21.57 17.22 7.67
CA ILE A 447 -21.29 17.39 6.24
C ILE A 447 -22.44 16.79 5.42
N SER A 448 -22.64 17.34 4.22
CA SER A 448 -23.53 16.77 3.21
C SER A 448 -22.77 16.57 1.90
N GLY A 449 -23.14 15.54 1.15
CA GLY A 449 -22.41 15.16 -0.04
C GLY A 449 -23.07 14.02 -0.79
N SER A 450 -22.37 13.52 -1.80
CA SER A 450 -22.85 12.50 -2.71
C SER A 450 -21.77 11.47 -3.04
N LEU A 451 -22.19 10.25 -3.36
CA LEU A 451 -21.33 9.16 -3.80
C LEU A 451 -21.73 8.71 -5.21
N ALA A 452 -20.75 8.51 -6.07
CA ALA A 452 -20.93 7.95 -7.41
C ALA A 452 -19.92 6.83 -7.69
N LEU A 453 -20.30 5.89 -8.55
CA LEU A 453 -19.42 4.83 -9.03
C LEU A 453 -19.07 5.04 -10.50
N THR A 454 -17.82 4.73 -10.86
CA THR A 454 -17.45 4.48 -12.26
C THR A 454 -17.07 3.02 -12.38
N LEU A 455 -17.85 2.30 -13.19
CA LEU A 455 -17.66 0.87 -13.46
C LEU A 455 -16.96 0.67 -14.82
N PRO A 456 -16.20 -0.41 -14.97
CA PRO A 456 -15.72 -0.87 -16.26
C PRO A 456 -16.89 -1.43 -17.08
N ASP A 457 -16.75 -1.48 -18.40
CA ASP A 457 -17.85 -1.87 -19.29
C ASP A 457 -18.38 -3.29 -19.03
N GLN A 458 -17.57 -4.15 -18.39
CA GLN A 458 -17.93 -5.54 -18.09
C GLN A 458 -18.71 -5.70 -16.78
N LEU A 459 -18.93 -4.61 -16.03
CA LEU A 459 -19.74 -4.60 -14.82
C LEU A 459 -20.97 -3.71 -14.98
N LYS A 460 -22.13 -4.24 -14.60
CA LYS A 460 -23.37 -3.48 -14.44
C LYS A 460 -23.67 -3.24 -12.96
N ALA A 461 -24.48 -2.25 -12.64
CA ALA A 461 -25.10 -2.11 -11.33
C ALA A 461 -26.61 -1.96 -11.48
N GLU A 462 -27.35 -2.40 -10.46
CA GLU A 462 -28.81 -2.28 -10.42
C GLU A 462 -29.27 -0.81 -10.38
N ASP A 463 -28.48 0.05 -9.72
CA ASP A 463 -28.67 1.49 -9.66
C ASP A 463 -27.31 2.20 -9.60
N LEU A 464 -27.03 3.03 -10.63
CA LEU A 464 -25.83 3.87 -10.72
C LEU A 464 -26.10 5.32 -10.31
N SER A 465 -27.30 5.62 -9.80
CA SER A 465 -27.62 6.97 -9.34
C SER A 465 -26.69 7.38 -8.19
N SER A 466 -26.31 8.66 -8.21
CA SER A 466 -25.51 9.25 -7.15
C SER A 466 -26.28 9.14 -5.83
N LEU A 467 -25.67 8.52 -4.81
CA LEU A 467 -26.27 8.40 -3.49
C LEU A 467 -25.94 9.63 -2.63
N GLU A 468 -26.96 10.39 -2.28
CA GLU A 468 -26.82 11.54 -1.38
C GLU A 468 -26.69 11.10 0.09
N PHE A 469 -25.94 11.88 0.88
CA PHE A 469 -25.76 11.63 2.29
C PHE A 469 -25.67 12.91 3.13
N ARG A 470 -26.00 12.74 4.42
CA ARG A 470 -25.66 13.68 5.49
C ARG A 470 -25.03 12.90 6.62
N LEU A 471 -23.87 13.36 7.09
CA LEU A 471 -23.11 12.70 8.15
C LEU A 471 -22.89 13.68 9.30
N PRO A 472 -23.43 13.41 10.49
CA PRO A 472 -23.12 14.18 11.69
C PRO A 472 -21.61 14.26 11.97
N ALA A 473 -21.22 15.23 12.80
CA ALA A 473 -19.84 15.34 13.27
C ALA A 473 -19.32 14.02 13.85
N ARG A 474 -18.10 13.62 13.47
CA ARG A 474 -17.42 12.42 14.00
C ARG A 474 -18.22 11.13 13.83
N SER A 475 -18.90 10.98 12.70
CA SER A 475 -19.75 9.82 12.40
C SER A 475 -19.32 9.13 11.11
N HIS A 476 -19.89 7.96 10.83
CA HIS A 476 -19.67 7.26 9.57
C HIS A 476 -20.96 6.60 9.07
N LYS A 477 -20.99 6.28 7.78
CA LYS A 477 -22.06 5.48 7.15
C LYS A 477 -21.45 4.53 6.12
N ILE A 478 -22.08 3.37 5.97
CA ILE A 478 -21.74 2.39 4.95
C ILE A 478 -22.85 2.39 3.89
N PHE A 479 -22.44 2.46 2.63
CA PHE A 479 -23.29 2.38 1.45
C PHE A 479 -23.00 1.06 0.74
N SER A 480 -24.01 0.48 0.10
CA SER A 480 -23.89 -0.79 -0.60
C SER A 480 -24.41 -0.63 -2.02
N TYR A 481 -23.61 -1.04 -2.99
CA TYR A 481 -24.01 -1.10 -4.40
C TYR A 481 -23.94 -2.55 -4.87
N LYS A 482 -25.02 -3.02 -5.49
CA LYS A 482 -25.06 -4.34 -6.10
C LYS A 482 -24.54 -4.26 -7.52
N ILE A 483 -23.46 -5.00 -7.77
CA ILE A 483 -22.90 -5.14 -9.11
C ILE A 483 -23.26 -6.48 -9.73
N GLN A 484 -23.23 -6.52 -11.04
CA GLN A 484 -23.54 -7.68 -11.84
C GLN A 484 -22.44 -7.87 -12.89
N PRO A 485 -21.53 -8.83 -12.70
CA PRO A 485 -20.53 -9.15 -13.72
C PRO A 485 -21.17 -9.76 -14.96
N GLU A 486 -20.67 -9.33 -16.11
CA GLU A 486 -20.92 -9.96 -17.39
C GLU A 486 -19.90 -11.06 -17.68
N ALA A 487 -20.14 -11.85 -18.72
CA ALA A 487 -19.25 -12.94 -19.09
C ALA A 487 -17.81 -12.46 -19.39
N SER A 488 -17.68 -11.27 -20.00
CA SER A 488 -16.39 -10.63 -20.28
C SER A 488 -15.66 -10.09 -19.04
N ALA A 489 -16.30 -10.07 -17.86
CA ALA A 489 -15.65 -9.72 -16.59
C ALA A 489 -14.90 -10.93 -15.99
N MET A 490 -15.21 -12.14 -16.45
CA MET A 490 -14.61 -13.38 -15.94
C MET A 490 -13.16 -13.53 -16.43
N GLY A 491 -12.28 -14.05 -15.58
CA GLY A 491 -10.87 -14.30 -15.88
C GLY A 491 -10.00 -13.03 -15.90
N ARG A 492 -10.47 -11.95 -15.28
CA ARG A 492 -9.75 -10.68 -15.18
C ARG A 492 -10.06 -9.96 -13.87
N THR A 493 -9.19 -9.02 -13.55
CA THR A 493 -9.42 -8.02 -12.51
C THR A 493 -10.27 -6.87 -13.07
N ASN A 494 -11.34 -6.53 -12.35
CA ASN A 494 -12.28 -5.48 -12.71
C ASN A 494 -12.15 -4.31 -11.71
N PRO A 495 -11.49 -3.19 -12.07
CA PRO A 495 -11.34 -2.04 -11.19
C PRO A 495 -12.67 -1.31 -11.02
N ILE A 496 -12.93 -0.71 -9.87
CA ILE A 496 -14.16 0.03 -9.59
C ILE A 496 -13.81 1.33 -8.88
N ALA A 497 -14.06 2.48 -9.52
CA ALA A 497 -13.83 3.77 -8.88
C ALA A 497 -15.03 4.19 -8.03
N VAL A 498 -14.75 4.78 -6.88
CA VAL A 498 -15.73 5.43 -6.01
C VAL A 498 -15.37 6.91 -5.90
N HIS A 499 -16.31 7.78 -6.20
CA HIS A 499 -16.16 9.22 -6.12
C HIS A 499 -17.07 9.79 -5.03
N CYS A 500 -16.49 10.47 -4.05
CA CYS A 500 -17.18 11.17 -2.99
C CYS A 500 -17.04 12.67 -3.21
N HIS A 501 -18.17 13.38 -3.25
CA HIS A 501 -18.21 14.84 -3.27
C HIS A 501 -18.83 15.32 -1.96
N TRP A 502 -18.24 16.31 -1.31
CA TRP A 502 -18.83 16.97 -0.15
C TRP A 502 -18.47 18.45 -0.19
N ASN A 503 -19.45 19.31 0.09
CA ASN A 503 -19.30 20.75 -0.06
C ASN A 503 -18.78 21.12 -1.48
N ASP A 504 -17.62 21.77 -1.56
CA ASP A 504 -16.90 22.17 -2.78
C ASP A 504 -15.70 21.26 -3.10
N ARG A 505 -15.63 20.08 -2.48
CA ARG A 505 -14.50 19.16 -2.57
C ARG A 505 -14.89 17.78 -3.06
N ALA A 506 -13.88 17.04 -3.51
CA ALA A 506 -14.01 15.67 -3.95
C ALA A 506 -12.83 14.82 -3.47
N LYS A 507 -13.09 13.54 -3.27
CA LYS A 507 -12.12 12.50 -2.96
C LYS A 507 -12.56 11.23 -3.64
N SER A 508 -11.61 10.48 -4.18
CA SER A 508 -11.90 9.21 -4.83
C SER A 508 -11.11 8.10 -4.16
N THR A 509 -11.61 6.88 -4.29
CA THR A 509 -10.87 5.66 -3.97
C THR A 509 -11.21 4.61 -5.01
N ILE A 510 -10.58 3.45 -4.92
CA ILE A 510 -10.77 2.34 -5.84
C ILE A 510 -10.93 1.05 -5.05
N ALA A 511 -11.84 0.22 -5.53
CA ALA A 511 -12.01 -1.17 -5.15
C ALA A 511 -11.80 -2.05 -6.38
N MET A 512 -11.78 -3.37 -6.21
CA MET A 512 -11.70 -4.31 -7.32
C MET A 512 -12.60 -5.51 -7.11
N LEU A 513 -13.13 -6.03 -8.20
CA LEU A 513 -13.71 -7.37 -8.26
C LEU A 513 -12.80 -8.23 -9.14
N ASP A 514 -12.01 -9.10 -8.51
CA ASP A 514 -11.19 -10.07 -9.21
C ASP A 514 -11.99 -11.35 -9.45
N LEU A 515 -12.11 -11.78 -10.70
CA LEU A 515 -12.93 -12.93 -11.07
C LEU A 515 -12.09 -14.02 -11.74
N PRO A 516 -12.24 -15.28 -11.32
CA PRO A 516 -11.66 -16.40 -12.06
C PRO A 516 -12.31 -16.50 -13.45
N PRO A 517 -11.70 -17.24 -14.39
CA PRO A 517 -12.37 -17.60 -15.64
C PRO A 517 -13.72 -18.27 -15.36
N ALA A 518 -14.69 -18.11 -16.26
CA ALA A 518 -15.99 -18.78 -16.11
C ALA A 518 -15.84 -20.31 -16.09
N ILE A 519 -14.84 -20.81 -16.81
CA ILE A 519 -14.48 -22.22 -16.92
C ILE A 519 -13.00 -22.35 -16.55
N SER A 520 -12.71 -23.09 -15.48
CA SER A 520 -11.36 -23.36 -15.02
C SER A 520 -11.04 -24.83 -15.25
N VAL A 521 -10.04 -25.10 -16.09
CA VAL A 521 -9.52 -26.43 -16.41
C VAL A 521 -8.00 -26.39 -16.50
N HIS A 522 -7.35 -27.54 -16.44
CA HIS A 522 -5.92 -27.62 -16.72
C HIS A 522 -5.63 -27.17 -18.16
N GLN A 523 -4.68 -26.24 -18.35
CA GLN A 523 -4.26 -25.80 -19.69
C GLN A 523 -3.76 -26.98 -20.54
N VAL A 524 -3.05 -27.91 -19.91
CA VAL A 524 -2.62 -29.19 -20.46
C VAL A 524 -2.98 -30.27 -19.45
N LEU A 525 -3.74 -31.27 -19.86
CA LEU A 525 -4.00 -32.48 -19.09
C LEU A 525 -3.36 -33.68 -19.80
N PHE A 526 -2.85 -34.62 -19.03
CA PHE A 526 -2.41 -35.91 -19.54
C PHE A 526 -3.21 -37.03 -18.88
N GLY A 527 -3.74 -37.96 -19.68
CA GLY A 527 -4.50 -39.14 -19.23
C GLY A 527 -4.06 -40.42 -19.93
N HIS A 528 -4.63 -41.56 -19.54
CA HIS A 528 -4.38 -42.85 -20.16
C HIS A 528 -5.65 -43.42 -20.80
N ALA A 529 -5.52 -44.01 -21.99
CA ALA A 529 -6.60 -44.71 -22.65
C ALA A 529 -7.03 -45.97 -21.86
N PRO A 530 -8.30 -46.41 -21.98
CA PRO A 530 -9.34 -45.84 -22.84
C PRO A 530 -10.12 -44.68 -22.21
N GLN A 531 -9.99 -44.45 -20.90
CA GLN A 531 -10.86 -43.56 -20.14
C GLN A 531 -10.03 -42.52 -19.37
N ILE A 532 -10.36 -41.24 -19.57
CA ILE A 532 -9.67 -40.09 -18.99
C ILE A 532 -10.64 -39.35 -18.07
N SER A 533 -10.24 -39.19 -16.81
CA SER A 533 -10.92 -38.29 -15.88
C SER A 533 -10.50 -36.84 -16.14
N PHE A 534 -11.45 -36.01 -16.56
CA PHE A 534 -11.23 -34.62 -16.92
C PHE A 534 -11.99 -33.71 -15.94
N PRO A 535 -11.29 -33.07 -14.98
CA PRO A 535 -11.93 -32.17 -14.03
C PRO A 535 -12.25 -30.81 -14.68
N VAL A 536 -13.44 -30.29 -14.37
CA VAL A 536 -13.91 -28.99 -14.81
C VAL A 536 -14.50 -28.25 -13.62
N THR A 537 -14.02 -27.03 -13.37
CA THR A 537 -14.64 -26.11 -12.41
C THR A 537 -15.39 -25.04 -13.20
N VAL A 538 -16.68 -24.83 -12.89
CA VAL A 538 -17.47 -23.76 -13.49
C VAL A 538 -17.85 -22.72 -12.44
N HIS A 539 -17.52 -21.46 -12.71
CA HIS A 539 -17.79 -20.31 -11.86
C HIS A 539 -19.04 -19.59 -12.35
N ASN A 540 -20.10 -19.59 -11.53
CA ASN A 540 -21.40 -19.05 -11.94
C ASN A 540 -21.53 -17.55 -11.62
N PHE A 541 -21.52 -16.72 -12.66
CA PHE A 541 -21.74 -15.27 -12.56
C PHE A 541 -23.19 -14.85 -12.87
N THR A 542 -24.02 -15.79 -13.33
CA THR A 542 -25.40 -15.57 -13.78
C THR A 542 -26.42 -15.82 -12.65
N GLU A 543 -27.69 -15.47 -12.88
CA GLU A 543 -28.80 -15.80 -11.97
C GLU A 543 -29.28 -17.25 -12.09
N GLU A 544 -28.87 -17.98 -13.15
CA GLU A 544 -29.27 -19.37 -13.35
C GLU A 544 -28.59 -20.26 -12.32
N THR A 545 -29.35 -21.00 -11.51
CA THR A 545 -28.77 -21.90 -10.51
C THR A 545 -28.47 -23.30 -11.05
N SER A 546 -28.94 -23.62 -12.26
CA SER A 546 -28.74 -24.90 -12.92
C SER A 546 -28.61 -24.70 -14.43
N PHE A 547 -27.53 -25.25 -15.00
CA PHE A 547 -27.14 -25.01 -16.39
C PHE A 547 -26.32 -26.19 -16.94
N PRO A 548 -26.30 -26.43 -18.26
CA PRO A 548 -25.52 -27.50 -18.87
C PRO A 548 -24.03 -27.14 -18.96
N VAL A 549 -23.18 -28.16 -18.81
CA VAL A 549 -21.74 -28.10 -19.06
C VAL A 549 -21.40 -29.19 -20.06
N LYS A 550 -20.96 -28.79 -21.25
CA LYS A 550 -20.57 -29.70 -22.33
C LYS A 550 -19.06 -29.79 -22.44
N VAL A 551 -18.52 -30.99 -22.53
CA VAL A 551 -17.10 -31.29 -22.74
C VAL A 551 -16.95 -32.14 -23.99
N GLU A 552 -16.09 -31.70 -24.91
CA GLU A 552 -15.83 -32.37 -26.19
C GLU A 552 -14.33 -32.57 -26.38
N ILE A 553 -13.90 -33.81 -26.65
CA ILE A 553 -12.57 -34.07 -27.20
C ILE A 553 -12.65 -33.84 -28.70
N VAL A 554 -11.83 -32.94 -29.23
CA VAL A 554 -11.74 -32.63 -30.66
C VAL A 554 -10.36 -32.95 -31.20
N ASP A 555 -10.32 -33.32 -32.49
CA ASP A 555 -9.08 -33.53 -33.21
C ASP A 555 -8.24 -32.24 -33.22
N LYS A 556 -6.93 -32.37 -33.02
CA LYS A 556 -6.01 -31.22 -32.90
C LYS A 556 -5.86 -30.47 -34.22
N GLU A 557 -5.94 -31.17 -35.35
CA GLU A 557 -5.78 -30.60 -36.69
C GLU A 557 -7.14 -30.21 -37.31
N ASP A 558 -8.23 -30.84 -36.86
CA ASP A 558 -9.60 -30.54 -37.30
C ASP A 558 -10.55 -30.34 -36.10
N VAL A 559 -10.67 -29.07 -35.67
CA VAL A 559 -11.50 -28.68 -34.51
C VAL A 559 -13.01 -28.94 -34.68
N GLN A 560 -13.47 -29.31 -35.88
CA GLN A 560 -14.86 -29.72 -36.13
C GLN A 560 -15.08 -31.22 -35.89
N LYS A 561 -14.02 -32.02 -35.90
CA LYS A 561 -14.09 -33.46 -35.68
C LYS A 561 -14.08 -33.78 -34.18
N VAL A 562 -15.28 -34.03 -33.65
CA VAL A 562 -15.49 -34.50 -32.27
C VAL A 562 -15.16 -35.99 -32.18
N ILE A 563 -14.24 -36.34 -31.28
CA ILE A 563 -13.82 -37.71 -30.96
C ILE A 563 -14.74 -38.31 -29.90
N SER A 564 -15.10 -37.51 -28.90
CA SER A 564 -15.93 -37.90 -27.76
C SER A 564 -16.61 -36.67 -27.18
N GLU A 565 -17.82 -36.83 -26.66
CA GLU A 565 -18.59 -35.77 -26.01
C GLU A 565 -19.25 -36.29 -24.73
N SER A 566 -19.38 -35.40 -23.75
CA SER A 566 -20.10 -35.66 -22.51
C SER A 566 -20.75 -34.35 -22.03
N GLU A 567 -21.94 -34.46 -21.45
CA GLU A 567 -22.69 -33.32 -20.92
C GLU A 567 -23.23 -33.65 -19.54
N GLN A 568 -23.06 -32.73 -18.60
CA GLN A 568 -23.60 -32.83 -17.25
C GLN A 568 -24.32 -31.54 -16.87
N THR A 569 -25.36 -31.65 -16.04
CA THR A 569 -26.00 -30.49 -15.43
C THR A 569 -25.20 -30.04 -14.22
N CYS A 570 -24.75 -28.79 -14.24
CA CYS A 570 -24.13 -28.13 -13.10
C CYS A 570 -25.19 -27.45 -12.24
N THR A 571 -25.00 -27.42 -10.92
CA THR A 571 -25.81 -26.63 -9.99
C THR A 571 -24.88 -25.80 -9.12
N ALA A 572 -24.86 -24.48 -9.33
CA ALA A 572 -24.04 -23.55 -8.59
C ALA A 572 -24.83 -22.26 -8.35
N LYS A 573 -24.70 -21.67 -7.16
CA LYS A 573 -25.31 -20.35 -6.90
C LYS A 573 -24.50 -19.27 -7.60
N ARG A 574 -25.13 -18.13 -7.87
CA ARG A 574 -24.44 -16.93 -8.32
C ARG A 574 -23.31 -16.56 -7.35
N GLY A 575 -22.14 -16.25 -7.88
CA GLY A 575 -20.94 -15.95 -7.10
C GLY A 575 -20.31 -17.19 -6.43
N SER A 576 -20.73 -18.40 -6.79
CA SER A 576 -20.11 -19.66 -6.36
C SER A 576 -19.57 -20.45 -7.55
N PHE A 577 -18.88 -21.55 -7.26
CA PHE A 577 -18.43 -22.50 -8.25
C PHE A 577 -18.89 -23.91 -7.90
N GLN A 578 -18.74 -24.82 -8.86
CA GLN A 578 -18.94 -26.25 -8.67
C GLN A 578 -17.89 -27.00 -9.49
N ASP A 579 -17.28 -28.01 -8.87
CA ASP A 579 -16.39 -28.94 -9.55
C ASP A 579 -17.20 -30.10 -10.13
N LEU A 580 -16.86 -30.49 -11.34
CA LEU A 580 -17.43 -31.58 -12.10
C LEU A 580 -16.30 -32.48 -12.58
N LEU A 581 -16.57 -33.78 -12.64
CA LEU A 581 -15.66 -34.76 -13.19
C LEU A 581 -16.30 -35.41 -14.41
N PHE A 582 -15.65 -35.29 -15.56
CA PHE A 582 -16.10 -35.92 -16.79
C PHE A 582 -15.23 -37.13 -17.09
N GLU A 583 -15.88 -38.24 -17.41
CA GLU A 583 -15.21 -39.44 -17.89
C GLU A 583 -15.29 -39.42 -19.42
N LEU A 584 -14.14 -39.26 -20.07
CA LEU A 584 -14.04 -39.11 -21.52
C LEU A 584 -13.28 -40.28 -22.13
N GLU A 585 -13.74 -40.78 -23.27
CA GLU A 585 -13.06 -41.83 -24.02
C GLU A 585 -12.27 -41.27 -25.21
N ALA A 586 -10.99 -41.63 -25.31
CA ALA A 586 -10.18 -41.31 -26.48
C ALA A 586 -9.05 -42.34 -26.67
N PRO A 587 -8.67 -42.67 -27.92
CA PRO A 587 -7.50 -43.48 -28.18
C PRO A 587 -6.21 -42.69 -27.87
N PRO A 588 -5.05 -43.36 -27.72
CA PRO A 588 -3.78 -42.67 -27.53
C PRO A 588 -3.50 -41.66 -28.65
N GLY A 589 -3.11 -40.44 -28.27
CA GLY A 589 -2.92 -39.31 -29.19
C GLY A 589 -2.93 -37.95 -28.49
N GLY A 590 -2.76 -36.89 -29.27
CA GLY A 590 -2.90 -35.50 -28.81
C GLY A 590 -4.17 -34.86 -29.34
N TYR A 591 -4.90 -34.17 -28.47
CA TYR A 591 -6.22 -33.60 -28.74
C TYR A 591 -6.35 -32.21 -28.12
N ASN A 592 -7.41 -31.50 -28.50
CA ASN A 592 -7.92 -30.39 -27.72
C ASN A 592 -9.19 -30.81 -26.99
N VAL A 593 -9.48 -30.18 -25.85
CA VAL A 593 -10.74 -30.37 -25.12
C VAL A 593 -11.46 -29.04 -25.09
N ARG A 594 -12.63 -29.00 -25.71
CA ARG A 594 -13.52 -27.83 -25.71
C ARG A 594 -14.56 -28.00 -24.61
N VAL A 595 -14.63 -27.02 -23.72
CA VAL A 595 -15.60 -26.96 -22.63
C VAL A 595 -16.51 -25.76 -22.85
N THR A 596 -17.82 -25.97 -22.81
CA THR A 596 -18.82 -24.90 -22.96
C THR A 596 -19.75 -24.88 -21.76
N ALA A 597 -19.91 -23.71 -21.14
CA ALA A 597 -20.82 -23.48 -20.02
C ALA A 597 -21.17 -21.99 -19.92
N LEU A 598 -22.40 -21.65 -19.51
CA LEU A 598 -22.84 -20.26 -19.28
C LEU A 598 -22.58 -19.31 -20.48
N GLY A 599 -22.69 -19.84 -21.71
CA GLY A 599 -22.42 -19.08 -22.93
C GLY A 599 -20.93 -18.73 -23.14
N GLN A 600 -20.02 -19.36 -22.41
CA GLN A 600 -18.57 -19.24 -22.54
C GLN A 600 -17.96 -20.54 -23.06
N GLU A 601 -16.82 -20.42 -23.73
CA GLU A 601 -16.05 -21.54 -24.26
C GLU A 601 -14.60 -21.44 -23.76
N TYR A 602 -14.03 -22.57 -23.37
CA TYR A 602 -12.60 -22.71 -23.08
C TYR A 602 -12.05 -23.92 -23.83
N VAL A 603 -10.84 -23.77 -24.40
CA VAL A 603 -10.14 -24.85 -25.10
C VAL A 603 -8.82 -25.15 -24.40
N SER A 604 -8.66 -26.38 -23.90
CA SER A 604 -7.41 -26.88 -23.34
C SER A 604 -6.78 -27.96 -24.22
N GLN A 605 -5.58 -28.40 -23.86
CA GLN A 605 -4.87 -29.48 -24.53
C GLN A 605 -4.96 -30.79 -23.72
N LEU A 606 -5.10 -31.92 -24.43
CA LEU A 606 -5.14 -33.24 -23.83
C LEU A 606 -4.16 -34.19 -24.53
N GLY A 607 -3.23 -34.76 -23.76
CA GLY A 607 -2.43 -35.91 -24.17
C GLY A 607 -3.04 -37.21 -23.63
N VAL A 608 -3.16 -38.24 -24.47
CA VAL A 608 -3.62 -39.57 -24.06
C VAL A 608 -2.55 -40.60 -24.35
N GLY A 609 -2.03 -41.23 -23.30
CA GLY A 609 -1.06 -42.32 -23.39
C GLY A 609 -1.67 -43.72 -23.23
N LYS A 610 -0.86 -44.77 -23.33
CA LYS A 610 -1.29 -46.17 -23.12
C LYS A 610 -1.20 -46.65 -21.66
N GLY A 611 -0.54 -45.90 -20.78
CA GLY A 611 -0.34 -46.30 -19.37
C GLY A 611 0.68 -47.44 -19.18
N GLU A 612 1.65 -47.61 -20.09
CA GLU A 612 2.55 -48.77 -20.13
C GLU A 612 3.98 -48.52 -19.58
N GLY A 613 4.20 -47.43 -18.83
CA GLY A 613 5.54 -46.93 -18.47
C GLY A 613 6.02 -47.18 -17.04
N ASN A 614 7.34 -47.32 -16.89
CA ASN A 614 8.01 -47.33 -15.58
C ASN A 614 8.44 -45.91 -15.19
N VAL A 615 8.29 -45.55 -13.92
CA VAL A 615 8.78 -44.28 -13.37
C VAL A 615 10.28 -44.40 -13.08
N SER A 616 11.07 -43.45 -13.57
CA SER A 616 12.49 -43.30 -13.23
C SER A 616 12.75 -41.94 -12.59
N VAL A 617 13.76 -41.89 -11.73
CA VAL A 617 14.33 -40.66 -11.18
C VAL A 617 15.83 -40.74 -11.34
N THR A 618 16.43 -39.71 -11.92
CA THR A 618 17.86 -39.62 -12.18
C THR A 618 18.39 -38.25 -11.79
N GLU A 619 19.59 -38.21 -11.22
CA GLU A 619 20.32 -36.97 -11.05
C GLU A 619 21.00 -36.59 -12.38
N VAL A 620 20.84 -35.33 -12.80
CA VAL A 620 21.45 -34.79 -14.01
C VAL A 620 21.97 -33.39 -13.70
N ASP A 621 23.17 -33.06 -14.14
CA ASP A 621 23.68 -31.68 -14.15
C ASP A 621 23.26 -31.07 -15.50
N LEU A 622 22.16 -30.32 -15.51
CA LEU A 622 21.43 -29.97 -16.73
C LEU A 622 22.17 -28.93 -17.58
N ASP A 623 22.92 -28.02 -16.94
CA ASP A 623 23.68 -26.96 -17.61
C ASP A 623 25.20 -27.03 -17.38
N GLY A 624 25.69 -28.01 -16.61
CA GLY A 624 27.12 -28.24 -16.39
C GLY A 624 27.70 -27.34 -15.30
N ASP A 625 26.88 -26.75 -14.43
CA ASP A 625 27.32 -25.87 -13.36
C ASP A 625 27.83 -26.61 -12.10
N GLY A 626 27.69 -27.94 -12.08
CA GLY A 626 28.10 -28.80 -10.97
C GLY A 626 27.04 -28.97 -9.87
N ILE A 627 25.81 -28.48 -10.09
CA ILE A 627 24.65 -28.68 -9.23
C ILE A 627 23.70 -29.66 -9.93
N ASN A 628 23.53 -30.85 -9.35
CA ASN A 628 22.58 -31.81 -9.92
C ASN A 628 21.13 -31.34 -9.73
N GLU A 629 20.30 -31.55 -10.76
CA GLU A 629 18.85 -31.58 -10.72
C GLU A 629 18.31 -33.00 -10.68
N PHE A 630 17.08 -33.17 -10.18
CA PHE A 630 16.35 -34.43 -10.25
C PHE A 630 15.46 -34.45 -11.48
N ARG A 631 15.81 -35.27 -12.46
CA ARG A 631 14.94 -35.60 -13.59
C ARG A 631 14.07 -36.79 -13.24
N MET A 632 12.77 -36.55 -13.13
CA MET A 632 11.73 -37.57 -12.97
C MET A 632 11.09 -37.82 -14.33
N GLU A 633 10.97 -39.06 -14.75
CA GLU A 633 10.53 -39.38 -16.09
C GLU A 633 9.68 -40.66 -16.10
N ASN A 634 8.64 -40.68 -16.93
CA ASN A 634 7.93 -41.89 -17.32
C ASN A 634 7.59 -41.80 -18.82
N ASP A 635 6.75 -42.70 -19.34
CA ASP A 635 6.35 -42.70 -20.76
C ASP A 635 5.55 -41.46 -21.18
N SER A 636 5.08 -40.65 -20.22
CA SER A 636 4.11 -39.58 -20.42
C SER A 636 4.69 -38.19 -20.20
N VAL A 637 5.57 -38.05 -19.20
CA VAL A 637 6.13 -36.77 -18.79
C VAL A 637 7.60 -36.91 -18.40
N GLN A 638 8.35 -35.82 -18.60
CA GLN A 638 9.66 -35.58 -18.00
C GLN A 638 9.56 -34.28 -17.18
N VAL A 639 9.94 -34.34 -15.92
CA VAL A 639 9.95 -33.21 -14.99
C VAL A 639 11.35 -33.08 -14.41
N CYS A 640 11.99 -31.92 -14.59
CA CYS A 640 13.26 -31.62 -13.93
C CYS A 640 13.01 -30.71 -12.73
N LEU A 641 13.56 -31.10 -11.58
CA LEU A 641 13.46 -30.39 -10.32
C LEU A 641 14.85 -29.90 -9.88
N LEU A 642 14.95 -28.66 -9.41
CA LEU A 642 16.15 -28.23 -8.67
C LEU A 642 16.36 -29.13 -7.45
N ALA A 643 17.59 -29.60 -7.21
CA ALA A 643 17.87 -30.40 -6.02
C ALA A 643 17.62 -29.64 -4.71
N THR A 644 17.76 -28.32 -4.73
CA THR A 644 17.42 -27.46 -3.60
C THR A 644 15.98 -26.99 -3.70
N GLY A 645 15.12 -27.47 -2.79
CA GLY A 645 13.72 -27.04 -2.68
C GLY A 645 12.74 -27.67 -3.67
N ALA A 646 13.19 -28.62 -4.50
CA ALA A 646 12.34 -29.43 -5.39
C ALA A 646 11.45 -28.60 -6.34
N ARG A 647 11.95 -27.47 -6.84
CA ARG A 647 11.22 -26.60 -7.77
C ARG A 647 11.27 -27.15 -9.18
N VAL A 648 10.12 -27.23 -9.85
CA VAL A 648 10.03 -27.60 -11.27
C VAL A 648 10.66 -26.49 -12.12
N ILE A 649 11.70 -26.85 -12.88
CA ILE A 649 12.36 -25.94 -13.85
C ILE A 649 12.11 -26.33 -15.30
N GLU A 650 11.70 -27.58 -15.52
CA GLU A 650 11.32 -28.10 -16.83
C GLU A 650 10.18 -29.09 -16.65
N TYR A 651 9.14 -28.96 -17.47
CA TYR A 651 8.03 -29.90 -17.54
C TYR A 651 7.72 -30.18 -19.01
N ILE A 652 8.03 -31.39 -19.47
CA ILE A 652 7.83 -31.83 -20.84
C ILE A 652 6.78 -32.93 -20.83
N VAL A 653 5.74 -32.75 -21.64
CA VAL A 653 4.80 -33.82 -22.00
C VAL A 653 5.34 -34.50 -23.26
N LYS A 654 5.52 -35.82 -23.21
CA LYS A 654 6.16 -36.62 -24.27
C LYS A 654 5.24 -36.98 -25.43
#